data_AF-A0AAJ6CK64-F1
#
_entry.id   AF-A0AAJ6CK64-F1
#
_cell.length_a   1.000
_cell.length_b   1.000
_cell.length_c   1.000
_cell.angle_alpha   90.00
_cell.angle_beta   90.00
_cell.angle_gamma   90.00
#
_symmetry.space_group_name_H-M   'P 1'
#
loop_
_entity.id
_entity.type
_entity.pdbx_description
1 polymer ?
#
loop_
_entity_poly.entity_id
_entity_poly.type
_entity_poly.pdbx_seq_one_letter_code
_entity_poly.pdbx_strand_id
1 'polypeptide(L)'
;MAFLLRHGRWGVACPRYVRAYAQRVAQYRPLPDPSVAWRAEDAAEARRVALQRHMPFAEADAEALPAMHASLAHMRAERTKLEDEQKRVGATIPMLAQSRGDPERLMQLRGRARELRTVLRELSQRIDEASARSLEIRSAWPNRMHPDVPIGPESASRVVVVHDARAGASALPGVSLPCSQHDFDACMEQALMPRPERDHLSLAHAMPDGGVDMAAGLTTTGPSWPYLIGTLSMLEHALCQYALHVAQKHGFVPVSVPDVVKTDVAERCGFRPRDEAAAQTYFVDTRRDTDGAAGLCLAGTAEIPLAALVAKHTYEARGPSSMGDVRHMALPMRLTALGHAFRAEAGARGADTRGLYRIHQFSKVELFAVTTPDESDRMLESLREVQQEMVEGLGLLYRVLDMSSEELGASAYRKYDIEAWMPGRGAWGEICSASNCTDYQARRLAIKYRDAESGKNAYAHTLNATAAAIPRLQLALLETYASTRLALPSTLRPFWLGGPKDPRVEWIDLHAPSAIARAQAQLRAMAQRTGAKPAPLLLAFAILHELTALVPLFVLAFVLTTLGAGDAILRSIDAAMLHIAPSEHDRLSAWIDRGSRTARRLSHRLGADASTNPAAWLTSLTASYVVVKLLLPVRIAASLALAPVTARALVRCWRRT
;
A
#
# COMPACT_ATOMS: atom_id res chain seq x y z
N MET A 1 38.33 11.26 0.16
CA MET A 1 38.83 10.81 -1.17
C MET A 1 40.34 11.02 -1.36
N ALA A 2 40.92 12.17 -0.96
CA ALA A 2 42.38 12.36 -1.00
C ALA A 2 43.18 11.32 -0.17
N PHE A 3 42.60 10.82 0.92
CA PHE A 3 43.17 9.75 1.73
C PHE A 3 43.22 8.39 1.01
N LEU A 4 42.17 8.06 0.23
CA LEU A 4 42.08 6.80 -0.53
C LEU A 4 43.01 6.77 -1.75
N LEU A 5 43.32 7.93 -2.33
CA LEU A 5 44.27 8.05 -3.44
C LEU A 5 45.75 7.99 -2.96
N ARG A 6 46.04 8.34 -1.70
CA ARG A 6 47.41 8.33 -1.16
C ARG A 6 47.88 6.98 -0.64
N HIS A 7 46.99 6.06 -0.28
CA HIS A 7 47.34 4.81 0.40
C HIS A 7 46.84 3.60 -0.39
N GLY A 8 47.30 3.50 -1.64
CA GLY A 8 46.97 2.42 -2.55
C GLY A 8 47.37 1.04 -2.01
N ARG A 9 46.38 0.25 -1.64
CA ARG A 9 46.39 -1.22 -1.64
C ARG A 9 44.98 -1.77 -1.89
N TRP A 10 44.41 -1.46 -3.06
CA TRP A 10 43.33 -2.25 -3.66
C TRP A 10 43.72 -2.50 -5.11
N GLY A 11 44.56 -3.51 -5.30
CA GLY A 11 44.84 -4.05 -6.63
C GLY A 11 43.62 -4.80 -7.14
N VAL A 12 43.30 -4.57 -8.41
CA VAL A 12 42.42 -5.41 -9.25
C VAL A 12 40.92 -5.37 -8.94
N ALA A 13 40.29 -4.20 -9.09
CA ALA A 13 38.88 -4.11 -9.50
C ALA A 13 38.57 -2.77 -10.21
N CYS A 14 38.47 -2.82 -11.54
CA CYS A 14 37.92 -1.84 -12.48
C CYS A 14 38.31 -0.33 -12.35
N PRO A 15 39.49 0.07 -12.88
CA PRO A 15 39.93 1.48 -12.95
C PRO A 15 38.95 2.43 -13.66
N ARG A 16 38.13 1.90 -14.60
CA ARG A 16 37.13 2.68 -15.35
C ARG A 16 35.98 3.16 -14.47
N TYR A 17 35.42 2.28 -13.63
CA TYR A 17 34.30 2.65 -12.75
C TYR A 17 34.74 3.65 -11.68
N VAL A 18 35.89 3.41 -11.03
CA VAL A 18 36.40 4.30 -9.99
C VAL A 18 36.73 5.70 -10.56
N ARG A 19 37.32 5.78 -11.76
CA ARG A 19 37.56 7.07 -12.44
C ARG A 19 36.25 7.75 -12.83
N ALA A 20 35.29 7.02 -13.41
CA ALA A 20 33.99 7.58 -13.78
C ALA A 20 33.21 8.08 -12.55
N TYR A 21 33.25 7.34 -11.44
CA TYR A 21 32.64 7.74 -10.17
C TYR A 21 33.32 8.98 -9.58
N ALA A 22 34.65 9.01 -9.52
CA ALA A 22 35.40 10.16 -9.03
C ALA A 22 35.13 11.42 -9.88
N GLN A 23 35.03 11.27 -11.21
CA GLN A 23 34.62 12.35 -12.11
C GLN A 23 33.18 12.82 -11.84
N ARG A 24 32.23 11.89 -11.64
CA ARG A 24 30.85 12.23 -11.29
C ARG A 24 30.75 12.96 -9.95
N VAL A 25 31.54 12.56 -8.95
CA VAL A 25 31.62 13.25 -7.66
C VAL A 25 32.20 14.65 -7.82
N ALA A 26 33.29 14.81 -8.60
CA ALA A 26 33.87 16.12 -8.88
C ALA A 26 32.93 17.04 -9.69
N GLN A 27 32.07 16.46 -10.52
CA GLN A 27 31.05 17.16 -11.30
C GLN A 27 29.70 17.27 -10.57
N TYR A 28 29.60 16.75 -9.34
CA TYR A 28 28.36 16.85 -8.58
C TYR A 28 27.98 18.32 -8.44
N ARG A 29 26.75 18.62 -8.81
CA ARG A 29 26.10 19.90 -8.53
C ARG A 29 24.86 19.59 -7.70
N PRO A 30 24.54 20.42 -6.69
CA PRO A 30 23.29 20.34 -5.96
C PRO A 30 22.07 20.24 -6.89
N LEU A 31 20.93 19.85 -6.31
CA LEU A 31 19.66 19.97 -7.02
C LEU A 31 19.44 21.45 -7.37
N PRO A 32 18.98 21.76 -8.60
CA PRO A 32 18.58 23.11 -8.93
C PRO A 32 17.41 23.54 -8.04
N ASP A 33 17.17 24.84 -7.94
CA ASP A 33 16.01 25.35 -7.20
C ASP A 33 14.70 24.75 -7.74
N PRO A 34 13.73 24.46 -6.86
CA PRO A 34 12.42 23.98 -7.27
C PRO A 34 11.76 24.88 -8.33
N SER A 35 11.24 24.26 -9.38
CA SER A 35 10.52 24.96 -10.44
C SER A 35 9.02 25.05 -10.15
N VAL A 36 8.69 25.76 -9.08
CA VAL A 36 7.30 26.07 -8.72
C VAL A 36 6.90 27.34 -9.46
N ALA A 37 6.29 27.24 -10.64
CA ALA A 37 5.95 28.45 -11.40
C ALA A 37 5.01 29.37 -10.62
N TRP A 38 5.10 30.69 -10.87
CA TRP A 38 4.13 31.66 -10.35
C TRP A 38 3.19 32.07 -11.48
N ARG A 39 1.90 31.86 -11.28
CA ARG A 39 0.80 32.50 -12.02
C ARG A 39 -0.17 33.10 -11.00
N ALA A 40 -0.83 34.20 -11.35
CA ALA A 40 -1.81 34.83 -10.44
C ALA A 40 -2.92 33.86 -10.02
N GLU A 41 -3.34 32.98 -10.94
CA GLU A 41 -4.33 31.92 -10.73
C GLU A 41 -3.85 30.86 -9.71
N ASP A 42 -2.54 30.60 -9.65
CA ASP A 42 -1.96 29.58 -8.77
C ASP A 42 -2.10 29.95 -7.29
N ALA A 43 -2.11 31.24 -6.96
CA ALA A 43 -2.27 31.70 -5.57
C ALA A 43 -3.69 31.47 -5.05
N ALA A 44 -4.72 31.77 -5.87
CA ALA A 44 -6.12 31.54 -5.50
C ALA A 44 -6.41 30.03 -5.36
N GLU A 45 -5.86 29.22 -6.27
CA GLU A 45 -5.97 27.77 -6.21
C GLU A 45 -5.22 27.19 -5.01
N ALA A 46 -3.98 27.63 -4.76
CA ALA A 46 -3.19 27.20 -3.59
C ALA A 46 -3.90 27.54 -2.28
N ARG A 47 -4.49 28.74 -2.20
CA ARG A 47 -5.31 29.17 -1.06
C ARG A 47 -6.51 28.25 -0.86
N ARG A 48 -7.29 28.03 -1.92
CA ARG A 48 -8.48 27.16 -1.89
C ARG A 48 -8.11 25.75 -1.40
N VAL A 49 -7.07 25.17 -1.98
CA VAL A 49 -6.62 23.81 -1.64
C VAL A 49 -6.06 23.78 -0.21
N ALA A 50 -5.22 24.72 0.20
CA ALA A 50 -4.67 24.74 1.56
C ALA A 50 -5.77 24.81 2.63
N LEU A 51 -6.79 25.64 2.41
CA LEU A 51 -7.95 25.71 3.31
C LEU A 51 -8.74 24.39 3.34
N GLN A 52 -8.99 23.77 2.19
CA GLN A 52 -9.68 22.47 2.10
C GLN A 52 -8.88 21.31 2.73
N ARG A 53 -7.55 21.42 2.79
CA ARG A 53 -6.66 20.44 3.44
C ARG A 53 -6.38 20.76 4.91
N HIS A 54 -6.97 21.82 5.47
CA HIS A 54 -6.66 22.33 6.80
C HIS A 54 -5.15 22.55 7.04
N MET A 55 -4.46 23.03 6.00
CA MET A 55 -3.03 23.36 6.04
C MET A 55 -2.82 24.85 6.30
N PRO A 56 -1.77 25.24 7.05
CA PRO A 56 -1.43 26.65 7.23
C PRO A 56 -1.20 27.35 5.88
N PHE A 57 -1.84 28.51 5.71
CA PHE A 57 -1.66 29.36 4.53
C PHE A 57 -1.41 30.80 4.95
N ALA A 58 -0.24 31.32 4.63
CA ALA A 58 0.15 32.69 4.96
C ALA A 58 -0.43 33.68 3.93
N GLU A 59 -1.62 34.20 4.21
CA GLU A 59 -2.35 35.13 3.32
C GLU A 59 -1.49 36.37 2.96
N ALA A 60 -0.84 36.98 3.96
CA ALA A 60 0.01 38.15 3.75
C ALA A 60 1.19 37.89 2.80
N ASP A 61 1.77 36.68 2.88
CA ASP A 61 2.85 36.27 1.98
C ASP A 61 2.34 36.05 0.55
N ALA A 62 1.15 35.46 0.40
CA ALA A 62 0.53 35.25 -0.90
C ALA A 62 0.14 36.58 -1.57
N GLU A 63 -0.41 37.53 -0.82
CA GLU A 63 -0.77 38.88 -1.28
C GLU A 63 0.45 39.72 -1.71
N ALA A 64 1.62 39.49 -1.09
CA ALA A 64 2.86 40.19 -1.43
C ALA A 64 3.51 39.69 -2.74
N LEU A 65 3.22 38.47 -3.18
CA LEU A 65 3.88 37.85 -4.35
C LEU A 65 3.75 38.65 -5.64
N PRO A 66 2.57 39.17 -6.06
CA PRO A 66 2.45 39.95 -7.29
C PRO A 66 3.37 41.18 -7.30
N ALA A 67 3.41 41.93 -6.20
CA ALA A 67 4.30 43.10 -6.05
C ALA A 67 5.77 42.69 -6.07
N MET A 68 6.11 41.58 -5.40
CA MET A 68 7.47 41.02 -5.38
C MET A 68 7.92 40.57 -6.77
N HIS A 69 7.06 39.93 -7.55
CA HIS A 69 7.34 39.51 -8.93
C HIS A 69 7.48 40.70 -9.88
N ALA A 70 6.64 41.74 -9.73
CA ALA A 70 6.79 42.99 -10.48
C ALA A 70 8.12 43.69 -10.15
N SER A 71 8.49 43.75 -8.87
CA SER A 71 9.77 44.29 -8.40
C SER A 71 10.96 43.48 -8.95
N LEU A 72 10.89 42.15 -8.92
CA LEU A 72 11.90 41.26 -9.52
C LEU A 72 12.04 41.49 -11.03
N ALA A 73 10.93 41.65 -11.76
CA ALA A 73 10.96 41.93 -13.18
C ALA A 73 11.64 43.28 -13.46
N HIS A 74 11.33 44.31 -12.68
CA HIS A 74 11.94 45.63 -12.76
C HIS A 74 13.46 45.57 -12.48
N MET A 75 13.85 44.98 -11.35
CA MET A 75 15.27 44.84 -10.96
C MET A 75 16.07 44.03 -11.99
N ARG A 76 15.49 42.96 -12.56
CA ARG A 76 16.16 42.17 -13.61
C ARG A 76 16.34 42.98 -14.90
N ALA A 77 15.33 43.76 -15.30
CA ALA A 77 15.43 44.63 -16.47
C ALA A 77 16.47 45.75 -16.25
N GLU A 78 16.51 46.34 -15.06
CA GLU A 78 17.53 47.32 -14.66
C GLU A 78 18.93 46.71 -14.69
N ARG A 79 19.10 45.50 -14.13
CA ARG A 79 20.37 44.77 -14.16
C ARG A 79 20.85 44.57 -15.60
N THR A 80 19.98 44.13 -16.50
CA THR A 80 20.34 43.95 -17.93
C THR A 80 20.79 45.27 -18.56
N LYS A 81 20.12 46.39 -18.29
CA LYS A 81 20.54 47.71 -18.79
C LYS A 81 21.92 48.12 -18.26
N LEU A 82 22.18 47.91 -16.97
CA LEU A 82 23.46 48.25 -16.33
C LEU A 82 24.60 47.30 -16.77
N GLU A 83 24.32 46.03 -17.03
CA GLU A 83 25.28 45.08 -17.61
C GLU A 83 25.70 45.50 -19.02
N ASP A 84 24.76 45.96 -19.84
CA ASP A 84 25.06 46.46 -21.18
C ASP A 84 25.82 47.80 -21.14
N GLU A 85 25.52 48.68 -20.18
CA GLU A 85 26.33 49.88 -19.92
C GLU A 85 27.75 49.50 -19.49
N GLN A 86 27.91 48.55 -18.57
CA GLN A 86 29.21 48.06 -18.11
C GLN A 86 30.05 47.50 -19.26
N LYS A 87 29.45 46.74 -20.19
CA LYS A 87 30.12 46.25 -21.40
C LYS A 87 30.59 47.42 -22.29
N ARG A 88 29.75 48.43 -22.50
CA ARG A 88 30.09 49.62 -23.32
C ARG A 88 31.23 50.42 -22.69
N VAL A 89 31.16 50.69 -21.38
CA VAL A 89 32.22 51.41 -20.65
C VAL A 89 33.53 50.60 -20.66
N GLY A 90 33.44 49.29 -20.42
CA GLY A 90 34.59 48.37 -20.45
C GLY A 90 35.28 48.30 -21.81
N ALA A 91 34.54 48.39 -22.91
CA ALA A 91 35.09 48.46 -24.26
C ALA A 91 35.74 49.81 -24.58
N THR A 92 35.22 50.91 -24.01
CA THR A 92 35.66 52.27 -24.31
C THR A 92 36.96 52.66 -23.58
N ILE A 93 37.20 52.12 -22.37
CA ILE A 93 38.39 52.40 -21.56
C ILE A 93 39.71 52.03 -22.27
N PRO A 94 39.89 50.82 -22.85
CA PRO A 94 41.10 50.45 -23.58
C PRO A 94 41.33 51.33 -24.82
N MET A 95 40.27 51.66 -25.57
CA MET A 95 40.36 52.48 -26.78
C MET A 95 40.87 53.89 -26.45
N LEU A 96 40.31 54.55 -25.43
CA LEU A 96 40.75 55.88 -24.97
C LEU A 96 42.16 55.87 -24.37
N ALA A 97 42.54 54.79 -23.67
CA ALA A 97 43.87 54.65 -23.10
C ALA A 97 44.95 54.46 -24.17
N GLN A 98 44.65 53.75 -25.26
CA GLN A 98 45.58 53.57 -26.38
C GLN A 98 45.73 54.83 -27.25
N SER A 99 44.66 55.62 -27.41
CA SER A 99 44.66 56.80 -28.27
C SER A 99 45.28 58.06 -27.63
N ARG A 100 45.90 57.97 -26.44
CA ARG A 100 46.29 59.13 -25.60
C ARG A 100 45.16 60.15 -25.45
N GLY A 101 43.94 59.67 -25.23
CA GLY A 101 42.77 60.52 -25.06
C GLY A 101 42.76 61.31 -23.74
N ASP A 102 41.75 62.17 -23.60
CA ASP A 102 41.54 63.06 -22.44
C ASP A 102 41.66 62.32 -21.08
N PRO A 103 42.67 62.66 -20.25
CA PRO A 103 42.90 62.04 -18.94
C PRO A 103 41.70 62.17 -17.98
N GLU A 104 40.96 63.27 -18.07
CA GLU A 104 39.82 63.53 -17.19
C GLU A 104 38.66 62.59 -17.53
N ARG A 105 38.37 62.45 -18.84
CA ARG A 105 37.38 61.51 -19.35
C ARG A 105 37.73 60.05 -19.03
N LEU A 106 39.01 59.68 -19.06
CA LEU A 106 39.47 58.35 -18.65
C LEU A 106 39.25 58.11 -17.15
N MET A 107 39.51 59.12 -16.31
CA MET A 107 39.26 59.06 -14.87
C MET A 107 37.77 58.92 -14.56
N GLN A 108 36.91 59.68 -15.25
CA GLN A 108 35.45 59.57 -15.15
C GLN A 108 34.94 58.19 -15.54
N LEU A 109 35.38 57.62 -16.67
CA LEU A 109 34.97 56.28 -17.11
C LEU A 109 35.44 55.18 -16.15
N ARG A 110 36.65 55.30 -15.59
CA ARG A 110 37.13 54.38 -14.55
C ARG A 110 36.32 54.50 -13.25
N GLY A 111 35.92 55.72 -12.88
CA GLY A 111 35.00 55.98 -11.77
C GLY A 111 33.64 55.30 -12.00
N ARG A 112 33.02 55.55 -13.16
CA ARG A 112 31.75 54.94 -13.56
C ARG A 112 31.81 53.41 -13.61
N ALA A 113 32.91 52.83 -14.09
CA ALA A 113 33.10 51.38 -14.10
C ALA A 113 33.13 50.78 -12.68
N ARG A 114 33.74 51.47 -11.71
CA ARG A 114 33.73 51.06 -10.30
C ARG A 114 32.34 51.16 -9.69
N GLU A 115 31.64 52.26 -9.96
CA GLU A 115 30.26 52.48 -9.53
C GLU A 115 29.32 51.40 -10.07
N LEU A 116 29.34 51.14 -11.38
CA LEU A 116 28.54 50.10 -12.03
C LEU A 116 28.80 48.72 -11.42
N ARG A 117 30.06 48.40 -11.08
CA ARG A 117 30.39 47.13 -10.40
C ARG A 117 29.74 47.03 -9.02
N THR A 118 29.74 48.12 -8.24
CA THR A 118 29.10 48.16 -6.92
C THR A 118 27.57 48.02 -7.05
N VAL A 119 26.94 48.82 -7.91
CA VAL A 119 25.49 48.81 -8.13
C VAL A 119 25.02 47.45 -8.65
N LEU A 120 25.72 46.85 -9.63
CA LEU A 120 25.38 45.52 -10.15
C LEU A 120 25.46 44.43 -9.07
N ARG A 121 26.44 44.51 -8.16
CA ARG A 121 26.58 43.57 -7.05
C ARG A 121 25.40 43.69 -6.07
N GLU A 122 25.07 44.91 -5.65
CA GLU A 122 23.95 45.18 -4.74
C GLU A 122 22.60 44.79 -5.36
N LEU A 123 22.40 45.13 -6.63
CA LEU A 123 21.20 44.76 -7.36
C LEU A 123 21.07 43.23 -7.53
N SER A 124 22.18 42.54 -7.79
CA SER A 124 22.18 41.07 -7.87
C SER A 124 21.83 40.45 -6.52
N GLN A 125 22.41 40.93 -5.43
CA GLN A 125 22.07 40.47 -4.07
C GLN A 125 20.57 40.67 -3.78
N ARG A 126 20.01 41.85 -4.08
CA ARG A 126 18.57 42.12 -3.90
C ARG A 126 17.68 41.21 -4.75
N ILE A 127 18.09 40.90 -5.98
CA ILE A 127 17.38 39.96 -6.86
C ILE A 127 17.42 38.55 -6.25
N ASP A 128 18.56 38.13 -5.71
CA ASP A 128 18.74 36.80 -5.12
C ASP A 128 17.89 36.66 -3.85
N GLU A 129 17.93 37.65 -2.95
CA GLU A 129 17.11 37.70 -1.74
C GLU A 129 15.60 37.67 -2.05
N ALA A 130 15.14 38.50 -2.98
CA ALA A 130 13.74 38.52 -3.39
C ALA A 130 13.31 37.24 -4.13
N SER A 131 14.22 36.64 -4.92
CA SER A 131 13.95 35.36 -5.60
C SER A 131 13.86 34.21 -4.61
N ALA A 132 14.73 34.18 -3.60
CA ALA A 132 14.72 33.20 -2.51
C ALA A 132 13.44 33.31 -1.69
N ARG A 133 13.05 34.53 -1.28
CA ARG A 133 11.79 34.75 -0.54
C ARG A 133 10.56 34.33 -1.35
N SER A 134 10.49 34.71 -2.63
CA SER A 134 9.42 34.26 -3.52
C SER A 134 9.35 32.72 -3.61
N LEU A 135 10.50 32.06 -3.69
CA LEU A 135 10.58 30.61 -3.77
C LEU A 135 10.16 29.93 -2.46
N GLU A 136 10.56 30.47 -1.32
CA GLU A 136 10.18 29.99 0.01
C GLU A 136 8.65 29.96 0.17
N ILE A 137 7.98 31.08 -0.18
CA ILE A 137 6.51 31.21 -0.12
C ILE A 137 5.85 30.17 -1.02
N ARG A 138 6.27 30.09 -2.29
CA ARG A 138 5.70 29.15 -3.27
C ARG A 138 5.96 27.69 -2.93
N SER A 139 7.10 27.39 -2.31
CA SER A 139 7.47 26.02 -1.94
C SER A 139 6.65 25.49 -0.77
N ALA A 140 6.05 26.38 0.04
CA ALA A 140 5.15 26.04 1.13
C ALA A 140 3.76 25.59 0.67
N TRP A 141 3.36 25.88 -0.57
CA TRP A 141 2.03 25.54 -1.07
C TRP A 141 1.88 24.03 -1.33
N PRO A 142 0.73 23.44 -0.99
CA PRO A 142 0.44 22.05 -1.31
C PRO A 142 0.30 21.86 -2.82
N ASN A 143 0.29 20.60 -3.25
CA ASN A 143 -0.10 20.27 -4.61
C ASN A 143 -1.56 20.66 -4.88
N ARG A 144 -1.92 20.73 -6.16
CA ARG A 144 -3.33 20.80 -6.60
C ARG A 144 -4.11 19.59 -6.09
N MET A 145 -5.42 19.64 -6.20
CA MET A 145 -6.31 18.57 -5.74
C MET A 145 -7.21 18.08 -6.87
N HIS A 146 -7.39 16.76 -6.98
CA HIS A 146 -8.29 16.17 -7.97
C HIS A 146 -9.75 16.57 -7.68
N PRO A 147 -10.56 16.92 -8.69
CA PRO A 147 -11.94 17.37 -8.49
C PRO A 147 -12.82 16.37 -7.71
N ASP A 148 -12.61 15.07 -7.91
CA ASP A 148 -13.39 14.00 -7.26
C ASP A 148 -13.00 13.69 -5.80
N VAL A 149 -12.00 14.37 -5.24
CA VAL A 149 -11.57 14.17 -3.85
C VAL A 149 -12.71 14.59 -2.90
N PRO A 150 -13.13 13.73 -1.96
CA PRO A 150 -14.09 14.11 -0.93
C PRO A 150 -13.54 15.25 -0.06
N ILE A 151 -14.33 16.30 0.17
CA ILE A 151 -13.90 17.44 0.97
C ILE A 151 -14.21 17.20 2.45
N GLY A 152 -13.22 17.34 3.32
CA GLY A 152 -13.37 17.30 4.77
C GLY A 152 -12.34 16.40 5.47
N PRO A 153 -12.62 16.01 6.74
CA PRO A 153 -11.74 15.20 7.56
C PRO A 153 -11.70 13.73 7.08
N GLU A 154 -10.88 12.89 7.70
CA GLU A 154 -10.74 11.46 7.35
C GLU A 154 -12.09 10.72 7.24
N SER A 155 -13.06 11.04 8.11
CA SER A 155 -14.40 10.43 8.09
C SER A 155 -15.23 10.75 6.85
N ALA A 156 -14.84 11.76 6.07
CA ALA A 156 -15.45 12.09 4.77
C ALA A 156 -14.88 11.24 3.61
N SER A 157 -13.85 10.42 3.85
CA SER A 157 -13.28 9.52 2.84
C SER A 157 -14.33 8.55 2.32
N ARG A 158 -14.31 8.29 1.01
CA ARG A 158 -15.32 7.47 0.34
C ARG A 158 -14.85 6.03 0.23
N VAL A 159 -15.66 5.09 0.72
CA VAL A 159 -15.41 3.64 0.48
C VAL A 159 -15.66 3.33 -0.99
N VAL A 160 -14.63 2.85 -1.68
CA VAL A 160 -14.69 2.48 -3.10
C VAL A 160 -15.05 1.01 -3.27
N VAL A 161 -14.42 0.14 -2.47
CA VAL A 161 -14.59 -1.32 -2.51
C VAL A 161 -14.47 -1.87 -1.09
N VAL A 162 -15.23 -2.92 -0.80
CA VAL A 162 -15.00 -3.84 0.34
C VAL A 162 -14.91 -5.25 -0.23
N HIS A 163 -13.92 -6.02 0.18
CA HIS A 163 -13.70 -7.37 -0.34
C HIS A 163 -13.17 -8.32 0.73
N ASP A 164 -13.76 -9.52 0.83
CA ASP A 164 -13.26 -10.61 1.65
C ASP A 164 -12.59 -11.68 0.77
N ALA A 165 -11.26 -11.72 0.81
CA ALA A 165 -10.48 -12.66 0.01
C ALA A 165 -10.42 -14.09 0.59
N ARG A 166 -11.04 -14.34 1.76
CA ARG A 166 -11.12 -15.69 2.32
C ARG A 166 -12.11 -16.53 1.52
N ALA A 167 -11.81 -17.79 1.25
CA ALA A 167 -12.72 -18.69 0.55
C ALA A 167 -13.53 -19.60 1.50
N GLY A 168 -14.67 -20.07 0.99
CA GLY A 168 -15.43 -21.18 1.58
C GLY A 168 -16.02 -20.86 2.95
N ALA A 169 -15.89 -21.79 3.90
CA ALA A 169 -16.47 -21.65 5.24
C ALA A 169 -15.84 -20.50 6.05
N SER A 170 -14.61 -20.08 5.76
CA SER A 170 -13.95 -18.98 6.47
C SER A 170 -14.24 -17.60 5.86
N ALA A 171 -14.89 -17.55 4.70
CA ALA A 171 -15.38 -16.33 4.08
C ALA A 171 -16.55 -15.74 4.88
N LEU A 172 -16.55 -14.43 5.10
CA LEU A 172 -17.76 -13.70 5.43
C LEU A 172 -18.61 -13.56 4.16
N PRO A 173 -19.90 -13.19 4.26
CA PRO A 173 -20.70 -12.92 3.07
C PRO A 173 -19.98 -11.88 2.20
N GLY A 174 -19.48 -12.30 1.04
CA GLY A 174 -18.74 -11.42 0.14
C GLY A 174 -19.67 -10.32 -0.37
N VAL A 175 -19.55 -9.13 0.20
CA VAL A 175 -20.36 -7.98 -0.20
C VAL A 175 -19.72 -7.34 -1.43
N SER A 176 -20.26 -7.60 -2.60
CA SER A 176 -19.89 -6.93 -3.84
C SER A 176 -20.85 -5.76 -4.09
N LEU A 177 -20.30 -4.56 -4.27
CA LEU A 177 -21.10 -3.38 -4.62
C LEU A 177 -21.48 -3.43 -6.12
N PRO A 178 -22.71 -3.05 -6.50
CA PRO A 178 -23.75 -2.47 -5.66
C PRO A 178 -24.64 -3.53 -4.98
N CYS A 179 -24.90 -3.34 -3.69
CA CYS A 179 -25.94 -4.05 -2.94
C CYS A 179 -26.82 -3.03 -2.20
N SER A 180 -27.96 -3.46 -1.64
CA SER A 180 -28.79 -2.55 -0.84
C SER A 180 -28.03 -2.11 0.41
N GLN A 181 -28.19 -0.85 0.84
CA GLN A 181 -27.51 -0.33 2.03
C GLN A 181 -27.81 -1.19 3.27
N HIS A 182 -29.05 -1.68 3.40
CA HIS A 182 -29.45 -2.53 4.51
C HIS A 182 -28.75 -3.89 4.52
N ASP A 183 -28.63 -4.55 3.35
CA ASP A 183 -27.94 -5.84 3.24
C ASP A 183 -26.43 -5.70 3.43
N PHE A 184 -25.87 -4.57 2.97
CA PHE A 184 -24.48 -4.17 3.24
C PHE A 184 -24.25 -4.04 4.75
N ASP A 185 -25.06 -3.22 5.43
CA ASP A 185 -24.89 -2.92 6.85
C ASP A 185 -25.08 -4.18 7.72
N ALA A 186 -26.09 -5.00 7.45
CA ALA A 186 -26.35 -6.22 8.21
C ALA A 186 -25.26 -7.30 8.05
N CYS A 187 -24.73 -7.48 6.83
CA CYS A 187 -23.62 -8.40 6.59
C CYS A 187 -22.32 -7.89 7.22
N MET A 188 -22.08 -6.58 7.12
CA MET A 188 -20.88 -5.93 7.66
C MET A 188 -20.88 -5.87 9.18
N GLU A 189 -22.01 -5.64 9.84
CA GLU A 189 -22.10 -5.59 11.30
C GLU A 189 -21.70 -6.93 11.92
N GLN A 190 -22.20 -8.05 11.38
CA GLN A 190 -21.79 -9.37 11.85
C GLN A 190 -20.33 -9.71 11.47
N ALA A 191 -19.86 -9.22 10.32
CA ALA A 191 -18.51 -9.43 9.81
C ALA A 191 -17.42 -8.69 10.60
N LEU A 192 -17.74 -7.49 11.08
CA LEU A 192 -16.85 -6.57 11.79
C LEU A 192 -17.03 -6.62 13.30
N MET A 193 -17.51 -7.75 13.84
CA MET A 193 -17.57 -7.93 15.29
C MET A 193 -16.14 -7.97 15.87
N PRO A 194 -15.80 -7.05 16.80
CA PRO A 194 -14.53 -7.11 17.51
C PRO A 194 -14.36 -8.44 18.24
N ARG A 195 -13.13 -8.95 18.24
CA ARG A 195 -12.73 -10.19 18.90
C ARG A 195 -11.50 -9.94 19.77
N PRO A 196 -11.64 -9.25 20.92
CA PRO A 196 -10.50 -8.87 21.76
C PRO A 196 -9.61 -10.04 22.19
N GLU A 197 -10.14 -11.25 22.23
CA GLU A 197 -9.40 -12.50 22.49
C GLU A 197 -8.36 -12.84 21.40
N ARG A 198 -8.46 -12.21 20.23
CA ARG A 198 -7.53 -12.34 19.11
C ARG A 198 -6.52 -11.19 19.03
N ASP A 199 -6.26 -10.49 20.12
CA ASP A 199 -5.22 -9.47 20.15
C ASP A 199 -3.86 -10.03 19.71
N HIS A 200 -3.23 -9.37 18.73
CA HIS A 200 -1.96 -9.81 18.14
C HIS A 200 -0.82 -9.95 19.15
N LEU A 201 -0.74 -9.13 20.20
CA LEU A 201 0.32 -9.27 21.21
C LEU A 201 0.09 -10.49 22.10
N SER A 202 -1.15 -10.74 22.49
CA SER A 202 -1.53 -11.92 23.27
C SER A 202 -1.32 -13.21 22.46
N LEU A 203 -1.69 -13.19 21.17
CA LEU A 203 -1.41 -14.29 20.25
C LEU A 203 0.10 -14.51 20.08
N ALA A 204 0.87 -13.44 19.86
CA ALA A 204 2.32 -13.53 19.75
C ALA A 204 2.99 -14.05 21.03
N HIS A 205 2.48 -13.68 22.22
CA HIS A 205 3.01 -14.17 23.49
C HIS A 205 2.69 -15.65 23.76
N ALA A 206 1.54 -16.12 23.29
CA ALA A 206 1.13 -17.52 23.42
C ALA A 206 1.87 -18.48 22.47
N MET A 207 2.56 -17.96 21.45
CA MET A 207 3.29 -18.79 20.49
C MET A 207 4.59 -19.35 21.08
N PRO A 208 4.86 -20.66 20.95
CA PRO A 208 6.08 -21.25 21.48
C PRO A 208 7.35 -20.91 20.67
N ASP A 209 7.19 -20.67 19.35
CA ASP A 209 8.31 -20.57 18.41
C ASP A 209 8.53 -19.13 17.87
N GLY A 210 7.81 -18.14 18.39
CA GLY A 210 7.90 -16.75 17.95
C GLY A 210 7.35 -15.79 18.99
N GLY A 211 7.66 -14.50 18.85
CA GLY A 211 7.21 -13.49 19.82
C GLY A 211 7.49 -12.06 19.40
N VAL A 212 6.81 -11.13 20.07
CA VAL A 212 7.05 -9.68 20.00
C VAL A 212 7.47 -9.21 21.38
N ASP A 213 8.71 -8.75 21.52
CA ASP A 213 9.22 -8.20 22.77
C ASP A 213 9.26 -6.67 22.69
N MET A 214 8.29 -6.03 23.35
CA MET A 214 8.23 -4.57 23.50
C MET A 214 9.09 -4.07 24.66
N ALA A 215 9.41 -4.92 25.64
CA ALA A 215 10.12 -4.55 26.86
C ALA A 215 11.61 -4.37 26.59
N ALA A 216 12.21 -5.21 25.74
CA ALA A 216 13.59 -5.04 25.28
C ALA A 216 13.80 -3.66 24.63
N GLY A 217 12.82 -3.18 23.85
CA GLY A 217 12.82 -1.84 23.26
C GLY A 217 13.00 -0.73 24.28
N LEU A 218 12.35 -0.83 25.45
CA LEU A 218 12.47 0.17 26.53
C LEU A 218 13.90 0.30 27.07
N THR A 219 14.67 -0.78 27.05
CA THR A 219 16.07 -0.76 27.52
C THR A 219 17.01 -0.20 26.44
N THR A 220 16.76 -0.49 25.17
CA THR A 220 17.69 -0.11 24.09
C THR A 220 17.42 1.26 23.49
N THR A 221 16.16 1.63 23.26
CA THR A 221 15.82 2.84 22.47
C THR A 221 14.66 3.64 23.05
N GLY A 222 13.65 2.98 23.61
CA GLY A 222 12.45 3.60 24.16
C GLY A 222 11.18 2.82 23.81
N PRO A 223 9.99 3.38 24.10
CA PRO A 223 8.71 2.76 23.76
C PRO A 223 8.53 2.65 22.24
N SER A 224 7.69 1.71 21.79
CA SER A 224 7.33 1.54 20.37
C SER A 224 8.49 1.15 19.43
N TRP A 225 9.48 0.44 19.97
CA TRP A 225 10.58 -0.22 19.25
C TRP A 225 10.55 -1.75 19.50
N PRO A 226 9.68 -2.50 18.79
CA PRO A 226 9.51 -3.94 19.02
C PRO A 226 10.74 -4.75 18.57
N TYR A 227 11.02 -5.83 19.29
CA TYR A 227 11.86 -6.93 18.81
C TYR A 227 10.96 -8.05 18.30
N LEU A 228 11.14 -8.45 17.04
CA LEU A 228 10.49 -9.65 16.48
C LEU A 228 11.41 -10.85 16.67
N ILE A 229 10.87 -11.95 17.19
CA ILE A 229 11.63 -13.14 17.56
C ILE A 229 11.05 -14.37 16.83
N GLY A 230 11.95 -15.27 16.41
CA GLY A 230 11.57 -16.58 15.88
C GLY A 230 10.70 -16.50 14.64
N THR A 231 9.58 -17.23 14.63
CA THR A 231 8.67 -17.30 13.47
C THR A 231 8.08 -15.93 13.08
N LEU A 232 7.94 -14.97 14.00
CA LEU A 232 7.47 -13.62 13.64
C LEU A 232 8.53 -12.77 12.94
N SER A 233 9.81 -12.96 13.27
CA SER A 233 10.91 -12.38 12.49
C SER A 233 10.98 -13.01 11.09
N MET A 234 10.82 -14.33 10.99
CA MET A 234 10.75 -15.02 9.70
C MET A 234 9.56 -14.56 8.84
N LEU A 235 8.41 -14.25 9.46
CA LEU A 235 7.24 -13.71 8.79
C LEU A 235 7.51 -12.33 8.18
N GLU A 236 8.29 -11.47 8.85
CA GLU A 236 8.70 -10.18 8.27
C GLU A 236 9.42 -10.40 6.93
N HIS A 237 10.41 -11.29 6.90
CA HIS A 237 11.13 -11.62 5.66
C HIS A 237 10.22 -12.21 4.59
N ALA A 238 9.31 -13.13 4.95
CA ALA A 238 8.39 -13.75 4.01
C ALA A 238 7.44 -12.71 3.36
N LEU A 239 6.93 -11.76 4.14
CA LEU A 239 6.07 -10.68 3.66
C LEU A 239 6.83 -9.70 2.75
N CYS A 240 8.05 -9.33 3.12
CA CYS A 240 8.92 -8.49 2.27
C CYS A 240 9.15 -9.14 0.90
N GLN A 241 9.52 -10.43 0.89
CA GLN A 241 9.79 -11.16 -0.34
C GLN A 241 8.54 -11.38 -1.18
N TYR A 242 7.40 -11.65 -0.55
CA TYR A 242 6.11 -11.77 -1.22
C TYR A 242 5.72 -10.45 -1.93
N ALA A 243 5.80 -9.31 -1.23
CA ALA A 243 5.47 -8.02 -1.81
C ALA A 243 6.41 -7.65 -2.98
N LEU A 244 7.72 -7.89 -2.84
CA LEU A 244 8.67 -7.71 -3.94
C LEU A 244 8.35 -8.62 -5.13
N HIS A 245 7.98 -9.88 -4.89
CA HIS A 245 7.60 -10.81 -5.94
C HIS A 245 6.37 -10.36 -6.73
N VAL A 246 5.31 -9.94 -6.03
CA VAL A 246 4.10 -9.43 -6.69
C VAL A 246 4.41 -8.14 -7.46
N ALA A 247 5.20 -7.23 -6.90
CA ALA A 247 5.63 -6.03 -7.63
C ALA A 247 6.41 -6.38 -8.92
N GLN A 248 7.35 -7.33 -8.86
CA GLN A 248 8.10 -7.77 -10.03
C GLN A 248 7.23 -8.40 -11.12
N LYS A 249 6.20 -9.17 -10.73
CA LYS A 249 5.21 -9.73 -11.66
C LYS A 249 4.52 -8.63 -12.48
N HIS A 250 4.37 -7.44 -11.91
CA HIS A 250 3.82 -6.23 -12.55
C HIS A 250 4.87 -5.32 -13.20
N GLY A 251 6.09 -5.83 -13.41
CA GLY A 251 7.13 -5.12 -14.14
C GLY A 251 7.87 -4.04 -13.34
N PHE A 252 7.73 -4.05 -12.00
CA PHE A 252 8.52 -3.16 -11.15
C PHE A 252 9.96 -3.64 -11.05
N VAL A 253 10.91 -2.73 -11.24
CA VAL A 253 12.34 -3.01 -11.11
C VAL A 253 12.75 -2.87 -9.63
N PRO A 254 13.27 -3.93 -8.99
CA PRO A 254 13.70 -3.86 -7.60
C PRO A 254 14.97 -3.01 -7.46
N VAL A 255 15.02 -2.19 -6.42
CA VAL A 255 16.15 -1.31 -6.09
C VAL A 255 16.42 -1.43 -4.59
N SER A 256 17.67 -1.66 -4.21
CA SER A 256 18.12 -1.50 -2.82
C SER A 256 18.51 -0.05 -2.59
N VAL A 257 17.87 0.60 -1.62
CA VAL A 257 18.01 2.03 -1.36
C VAL A 257 18.72 2.31 -0.04
N PRO A 258 19.37 3.49 0.12
CA PRO A 258 19.88 3.93 1.41
C PRO A 258 18.73 4.42 2.31
N ASP A 259 18.82 4.14 3.62
CA ASP A 259 17.87 4.63 4.62
C ASP A 259 18.22 6.03 5.15
N VAL A 260 19.46 6.49 4.95
CA VAL A 260 19.91 7.86 5.28
C VAL A 260 19.95 8.71 4.01
N VAL A 261 19.21 9.81 4.02
CA VAL A 261 19.06 10.72 2.87
C VAL A 261 19.39 12.16 3.26
N LYS A 262 19.55 13.03 2.26
CA LYS A 262 19.69 14.47 2.50
C LYS A 262 18.33 15.04 2.90
N THR A 263 18.30 15.90 3.91
CA THR A 263 17.09 16.59 4.37
C THR A 263 16.39 17.33 3.24
N ASP A 264 17.15 18.05 2.41
CA ASP A 264 16.64 18.76 1.22
C ASP A 264 15.85 17.84 0.26
N VAL A 265 16.24 16.56 0.14
CA VAL A 265 15.52 15.60 -0.72
C VAL A 265 14.19 15.19 -0.07
N ALA A 266 14.16 14.96 1.24
CA ALA A 266 12.94 14.62 1.97
C ALA A 266 11.93 15.78 1.91
N GLU A 267 12.38 17.02 2.13
CA GLU A 267 11.56 18.23 2.03
C GLU A 267 10.97 18.39 0.62
N ARG A 268 11.78 18.18 -0.42
CA ARG A 268 11.34 18.23 -1.83
C ARG A 268 10.32 17.15 -2.18
N CYS A 269 10.30 16.03 -1.46
CA CYS A 269 9.28 15.00 -1.62
C CYS A 269 7.96 15.33 -0.90
N GLY A 270 7.95 16.36 -0.04
CA GLY A 270 6.78 16.79 0.73
C GLY A 270 6.82 16.46 2.21
N PHE A 271 7.94 15.91 2.73
CA PHE A 271 8.11 15.58 4.15
C PHE A 271 8.62 16.79 4.96
N ARG A 272 7.93 17.93 4.82
CA ARG A 272 8.23 19.14 5.59
C ARG A 272 7.39 19.14 6.87
N PRO A 273 7.99 19.27 8.07
CA PRO A 273 7.24 19.41 9.32
C PRO A 273 6.23 20.56 9.20
N ARG A 274 4.98 20.34 9.64
CA ARG A 274 3.96 21.40 9.72
C ARG A 274 4.28 22.37 10.86
N ASP A 275 4.75 21.84 11.98
CA ASP A 275 5.33 22.52 13.14
C ASP A 275 6.35 21.59 13.84
N GLU A 276 7.04 22.09 14.87
CA GLU A 276 8.02 21.29 15.64
C GLU A 276 7.36 20.12 16.40
N ALA A 277 6.09 20.25 16.80
CA ALA A 277 5.35 19.21 17.51
C ALA A 277 4.94 18.03 16.61
N ALA A 278 4.81 18.28 15.31
CA ALA A 278 4.46 17.32 14.26
C ALA A 278 5.67 16.86 13.44
N ALA A 279 6.89 17.10 13.91
CA ALA A 279 8.10 16.64 13.24
C ALA A 279 8.18 15.10 13.24
N GLN A 280 7.89 14.48 12.09
CA GLN A 280 7.94 13.02 11.91
C GLN A 280 9.33 12.49 11.54
N THR A 281 10.27 13.37 11.23
CA THR A 281 11.57 13.02 10.67
C THR A 281 12.66 12.98 11.74
N TYR A 282 13.44 11.89 11.78
CA TYR A 282 14.66 11.83 12.59
C TYR A 282 15.83 12.45 11.83
N PHE A 283 16.52 13.42 12.44
CA PHE A 283 17.69 14.08 11.87
C PHE A 283 18.98 13.45 12.38
N VAL A 284 19.99 13.36 11.52
CA VAL A 284 21.30 12.83 11.85
C VAL A 284 22.24 13.99 12.18
N ASP A 285 22.68 14.06 13.44
CA ASP A 285 23.71 15.01 13.86
C ASP A 285 25.07 14.62 13.28
N THR A 286 25.54 15.40 12.31
CA THR A 286 26.89 15.29 11.79
C THR A 286 27.77 16.29 12.51
N ARG A 287 28.44 15.88 13.60
CA ARG A 287 29.41 16.68 14.39
C ARG A 287 30.58 17.32 13.62
N ARG A 288 30.63 17.15 12.29
CA ARG A 288 31.50 17.89 11.39
C ARG A 288 30.65 19.00 10.76
N ASP A 289 30.48 20.09 11.48
CA ASP A 289 30.12 21.39 10.90
C ASP A 289 31.25 21.82 9.97
N THR A 290 31.27 21.26 8.76
CA THR A 290 31.90 21.93 7.65
C THR A 290 30.83 22.81 7.06
N ASP A 291 31.01 24.13 7.17
CA ASP A 291 30.17 25.16 6.54
C ASP A 291 29.78 24.70 5.12
N GLY A 292 28.52 24.26 4.95
CA GLY A 292 27.98 23.81 3.66
C GLY A 292 27.71 22.30 3.49
N ALA A 293 27.88 21.44 4.50
CA ALA A 293 27.38 20.06 4.44
C ALA A 293 25.84 20.03 4.52
N ALA A 294 25.19 19.41 3.54
CA ALA A 294 23.73 19.24 3.56
C ALA A 294 23.32 18.36 4.74
N GLY A 295 22.32 18.81 5.51
CA GLY A 295 21.74 18.03 6.60
C GLY A 295 21.30 16.64 6.13
N LEU A 296 21.44 15.66 7.01
CA LEU A 296 21.04 14.27 6.78
C LEU A 296 19.88 13.90 7.70
N CYS A 297 19.00 13.03 7.22
CA CYS A 297 17.89 12.49 8.00
C CYS A 297 17.63 11.02 7.65
N LEU A 298 16.95 10.32 8.55
CA LEU A 298 16.42 8.98 8.28
C LEU A 298 15.16 9.10 7.42
N ALA A 299 15.05 8.27 6.39
CA ALA A 299 13.90 8.29 5.49
C ALA A 299 12.65 7.71 6.19
N GLY A 300 11.51 8.40 6.08
CA GLY A 300 10.21 7.90 6.56
C GLY A 300 9.52 6.91 5.60
N THR A 301 10.15 6.66 4.43
CA THR A 301 9.73 5.72 3.38
C THR A 301 10.84 5.58 2.31
N ALA A 302 10.89 4.44 1.63
CA ALA A 302 11.77 4.21 0.47
C ALA A 302 11.39 5.07 -0.76
N GLU A 303 10.23 5.74 -0.77
CA GLU A 303 9.86 6.73 -1.79
C GLU A 303 10.94 7.82 -1.95
N ILE A 304 11.46 8.35 -0.84
CA ILE A 304 12.39 9.49 -0.84
C ILE A 304 13.69 9.13 -1.59
N PRO A 305 14.41 8.04 -1.26
CA PRO A 305 15.60 7.66 -2.02
C PRO A 305 15.29 7.18 -3.45
N LEU A 306 14.11 6.62 -3.73
CA LEU A 306 13.69 6.29 -5.10
C LEU A 306 13.48 7.56 -5.94
N ALA A 307 12.84 8.59 -5.40
CA ALA A 307 12.69 9.89 -6.03
C ALA A 307 14.06 10.55 -6.26
N ALA A 308 15.00 10.39 -5.32
CA ALA A 308 16.37 10.86 -5.46
C ALA A 308 17.14 10.17 -6.60
N LEU A 309 16.89 8.87 -6.82
CA LEU A 309 17.53 8.08 -7.88
C LEU A 309 17.21 8.64 -9.28
N VAL A 310 15.97 9.11 -9.47
CA VAL A 310 15.46 9.64 -10.73
C VAL A 310 15.58 11.17 -10.86
N ALA A 311 16.02 11.85 -9.80
CA ALA A 311 16.16 13.29 -9.76
C ALA A 311 17.18 13.83 -10.77
N LYS A 312 16.98 15.07 -11.21
CA LYS A 312 17.87 15.83 -12.10
C LYS A 312 18.17 15.09 -13.41
N HIS A 313 17.14 14.50 -14.00
CA HIS A 313 17.24 13.77 -15.25
C HIS A 313 16.10 14.12 -16.22
N THR A 314 16.36 13.96 -17.52
CA THR A 314 15.36 14.13 -18.58
C THR A 314 15.22 12.80 -19.31
N TYR A 315 14.10 12.13 -19.09
CA TYR A 315 13.78 10.82 -19.64
C TYR A 315 13.17 10.94 -21.04
N GLU A 316 13.23 9.87 -21.82
CA GLU A 316 12.47 9.77 -23.07
C GLU A 316 11.04 9.30 -22.77
N ALA A 317 10.05 9.89 -23.45
CA ALA A 317 8.63 9.53 -23.25
C ALA A 317 8.34 8.07 -23.62
N ARG A 318 9.08 7.52 -24.59
CA ARG A 318 8.97 6.14 -25.07
C ARG A 318 10.33 5.65 -25.54
N GLY A 319 10.64 4.38 -25.33
CA GLY A 319 11.93 3.82 -25.71
C GLY A 319 12.22 2.48 -25.03
N PRO A 320 13.37 1.86 -25.34
CA PRO A 320 13.76 0.59 -24.73
C PRO A 320 14.02 0.76 -23.23
N SER A 321 13.46 -0.13 -22.42
CA SER A 321 13.71 -0.20 -20.98
C SER A 321 14.79 -1.24 -20.68
N SER A 322 15.96 -0.82 -20.18
CA SER A 322 16.96 -1.73 -19.63
C SER A 322 16.88 -1.73 -18.11
N MET A 323 16.67 -2.92 -17.49
CA MET A 323 16.54 -3.07 -16.04
C MET A 323 17.80 -2.66 -15.25
N GLY A 324 18.97 -2.75 -15.87
CA GLY A 324 20.26 -2.47 -15.21
C GLY A 324 20.63 -0.99 -15.11
N ASP A 325 19.90 -0.10 -15.80
CA ASP A 325 20.20 1.33 -15.82
C ASP A 325 18.94 2.18 -15.78
N VAL A 326 18.48 2.45 -14.56
CA VAL A 326 17.28 3.26 -14.27
C VAL A 326 17.34 4.63 -14.94
N ARG A 327 18.53 5.22 -15.13
CA ARG A 327 18.64 6.56 -15.75
C ARG A 327 18.37 6.55 -17.25
N HIS A 328 18.45 5.42 -17.91
CA HIS A 328 18.21 5.31 -19.35
C HIS A 328 16.90 4.59 -19.69
N MET A 329 16.04 4.31 -18.70
CA MET A 329 14.70 3.80 -18.95
C MET A 329 13.79 4.88 -19.54
N ALA A 330 12.92 4.49 -20.47
CA ALA A 330 11.83 5.34 -20.90
C ALA A 330 10.66 5.31 -19.91
N LEU A 331 9.77 6.28 -20.04
CA LEU A 331 8.51 6.31 -19.28
C LEU A 331 7.45 5.38 -19.94
N PRO A 332 6.50 4.81 -19.16
CA PRO A 332 6.41 4.86 -17.71
C PRO A 332 7.43 3.95 -17.02
N MET A 333 8.13 4.50 -16.03
CA MET A 333 9.09 3.79 -15.20
C MET A 333 8.39 3.26 -13.94
N ARG A 334 8.68 2.02 -13.55
CA ARG A 334 8.15 1.36 -12.35
C ARG A 334 9.30 0.80 -11.51
N LEU A 335 9.47 1.30 -10.29
CA LEU A 335 10.54 0.91 -9.36
C LEU A 335 9.94 0.41 -8.05
N THR A 336 10.54 -0.61 -7.44
CA THR A 336 10.15 -1.06 -6.10
C THR A 336 11.36 -1.19 -5.20
N ALA A 337 11.20 -0.90 -3.90
CA ALA A 337 12.27 -1.04 -2.94
C ALA A 337 11.74 -1.53 -1.59
N LEU A 338 12.47 -2.46 -0.99
CA LEU A 338 12.40 -2.70 0.45
C LEU A 338 13.29 -1.65 1.14
N GLY A 339 12.74 -0.94 2.11
CA GLY A 339 13.51 -0.04 2.99
C GLY A 339 12.94 -0.01 4.40
N HIS A 340 13.66 0.64 5.31
CA HIS A 340 13.19 0.87 6.67
C HIS A 340 12.62 2.28 6.79
N ALA A 341 11.37 2.39 7.20
CA ALA A 341 10.72 3.65 7.47
C ALA A 341 10.96 4.06 8.93
N PHE A 342 11.54 5.24 9.13
CA PHE A 342 11.74 5.83 10.46
C PHE A 342 10.79 7.00 10.66
N ARG A 343 9.90 6.91 11.67
CA ARG A 343 8.89 7.92 11.97
C ARG A 343 8.88 8.24 13.45
N ALA A 344 8.99 9.52 13.79
CA ALA A 344 9.02 9.95 15.18
C ALA A 344 7.66 9.80 15.88
N GLU A 345 6.57 9.74 15.12
CA GLU A 345 5.18 9.61 15.63
C GLU A 345 4.86 10.67 16.70
N ALA A 346 5.55 11.83 16.62
CA ALA A 346 5.37 12.97 17.50
C ALA A 346 3.94 13.50 17.31
N GLY A 347 3.10 13.30 18.34
CA GLY A 347 1.68 13.67 18.33
C GLY A 347 0.72 12.50 18.50
N ALA A 348 1.13 11.25 18.24
CA ALA A 348 0.29 10.09 18.50
C ALA A 348 0.34 9.71 19.99
N ARG A 349 -0.77 9.90 20.71
CA ARG A 349 -0.97 9.41 22.09
C ARG A 349 -2.24 8.56 22.15
N GLY A 350 -2.20 7.39 22.79
CA GLY A 350 -3.39 6.59 23.09
C GLY A 350 -3.39 5.19 22.47
N ALA A 351 -4.58 4.68 22.12
CA ALA A 351 -4.79 3.29 21.69
C ALA A 351 -4.05 2.88 20.39
N ASP A 352 -3.66 3.86 19.58
CA ASP A 352 -2.97 3.63 18.31
C ASP A 352 -1.50 3.25 18.45
N THR A 353 -0.87 3.51 19.59
CA THR A 353 0.52 3.15 19.86
C THR A 353 0.67 1.75 20.47
N ARG A 354 -0.41 0.95 20.50
CA ARG A 354 -0.36 -0.41 21.05
C ARG A 354 0.22 -1.40 20.04
N GLY A 355 1.25 -2.13 20.47
CA GLY A 355 1.83 -3.25 19.72
C GLY A 355 2.47 -2.84 18.41
N LEU A 356 2.11 -3.54 17.32
CA LEU A 356 2.74 -3.37 16.00
C LEU A 356 2.05 -2.35 15.09
N TYR A 357 1.00 -1.68 15.54
CA TYR A 357 0.19 -0.81 14.67
C TYR A 357 0.90 0.51 14.30
N ARG A 358 1.55 1.14 15.29
CA ARG A 358 2.28 2.40 15.15
C ARG A 358 3.59 2.32 15.94
N ILE A 359 4.70 2.17 15.22
CA ILE A 359 6.05 1.99 15.75
C ILE A 359 7.05 2.90 15.01
N HIS A 360 8.19 3.17 15.64
CA HIS A 360 9.13 4.18 15.14
C HIS A 360 10.02 3.71 13.99
N GLN A 361 10.26 2.41 13.87
CA GLN A 361 10.99 1.80 12.77
C GLN A 361 10.21 0.59 12.26
N PHE A 362 10.06 0.49 10.94
CA PHE A 362 9.46 -0.69 10.33
C PHE A 362 9.92 -0.94 8.91
N SER A 363 9.94 -2.21 8.52
CA SER A 363 10.15 -2.64 7.15
C SER A 363 8.93 -2.31 6.29
N LYS A 364 9.18 -1.72 5.11
CA LYS A 364 8.15 -1.36 4.13
C LYS A 364 8.64 -1.66 2.72
N VAL A 365 7.79 -2.28 1.90
CA VAL A 365 8.03 -2.38 0.45
C VAL A 365 7.27 -1.25 -0.23
N GLU A 366 7.97 -0.43 -1.00
CA GLU A 366 7.44 0.71 -1.74
C GLU A 366 7.38 0.43 -3.23
N LEU A 367 6.34 0.94 -3.88
CA LEU A 367 6.19 1.10 -5.32
C LEU A 367 6.37 2.58 -5.66
N PHE A 368 7.14 2.87 -6.68
CA PHE A 368 7.36 4.23 -7.17
C PHE A 368 7.28 4.23 -8.70
N ALA A 369 6.56 5.19 -9.26
CA ALA A 369 6.43 5.31 -10.70
C ALA A 369 6.73 6.74 -11.17
N VAL A 370 7.31 6.83 -12.36
CA VAL A 370 7.49 8.09 -13.10
C VAL A 370 6.78 7.93 -14.44
N THR A 371 5.89 8.87 -14.76
CA THR A 371 5.01 8.79 -15.92
C THR A 371 4.93 10.12 -16.65
N THR A 372 4.40 10.12 -17.87
CA THR A 372 3.92 11.35 -18.50
C THR A 372 2.58 11.76 -17.87
N PRO A 373 2.16 13.04 -17.96
CA PRO A 373 0.91 13.50 -17.34
C PRO A 373 -0.34 12.71 -17.75
N ASP A 374 -0.44 12.32 -19.02
CA ASP A 374 -1.54 11.57 -19.61
C ASP A 374 -1.67 10.12 -19.09
N GLU A 375 -0.58 9.53 -18.61
CA GLU A 375 -0.59 8.18 -18.04
C GLU A 375 -0.77 8.15 -16.52
N SER A 376 -0.69 9.30 -15.84
CA SER A 376 -0.57 9.35 -14.39
C SER A 376 -1.80 8.79 -13.65
N ASP A 377 -3.02 9.14 -14.06
CA ASP A 377 -4.23 8.61 -13.41
C ASP A 377 -4.39 7.11 -13.64
N ARG A 378 -4.07 6.62 -14.85
CA ARG A 378 -4.06 5.18 -15.15
C ARG A 378 -3.01 4.44 -14.32
N MET A 379 -1.86 5.06 -14.06
CA MET A 379 -0.84 4.48 -13.20
C MET A 379 -1.30 4.39 -11.75
N LEU A 380 -2.04 5.39 -11.23
CA LEU A 380 -2.60 5.32 -9.88
C LEU A 380 -3.53 4.12 -9.72
N GLU A 381 -4.40 3.89 -10.71
CA GLU A 381 -5.28 2.71 -10.73
C GLU A 381 -4.49 1.40 -10.79
N SER A 382 -3.43 1.34 -11.61
CA SER A 382 -2.53 0.19 -11.68
C SER A 382 -1.82 -0.08 -10.34
N LEU A 383 -1.36 0.95 -9.62
CA LEU A 383 -0.77 0.80 -8.29
C LEU A 383 -1.78 0.21 -7.29
N ARG A 384 -3.02 0.69 -7.32
CA ARG A 384 -4.12 0.19 -6.49
C ARG A 384 -4.45 -1.27 -6.80
N GLU A 385 -4.47 -1.67 -8.07
CA GLU A 385 -4.66 -3.07 -8.49
C GLU A 385 -3.55 -3.99 -7.96
N VAL A 386 -2.28 -3.54 -8.02
CA VAL A 386 -1.14 -4.29 -7.47
C VAL A 386 -1.28 -4.47 -5.96
N GLN A 387 -1.68 -3.44 -5.22
CA GLN A 387 -1.91 -3.53 -3.77
C GLN A 387 -3.08 -4.47 -3.44
N GLN A 388 -4.18 -4.41 -4.18
CA GLN A 388 -5.31 -5.33 -4.01
C GLN A 388 -4.88 -6.78 -4.23
N GLU A 389 -4.14 -7.10 -5.30
CA GLU A 389 -3.60 -8.45 -5.52
C GLU A 389 -2.75 -8.94 -4.33
N MET A 390 -1.90 -8.06 -3.77
CA MET A 390 -1.08 -8.40 -2.61
C MET A 390 -1.95 -8.76 -1.40
N VAL A 391 -2.94 -7.94 -1.07
CA VAL A 391 -3.82 -8.13 0.09
C VAL A 391 -4.76 -9.32 -0.10
N GLU A 392 -5.27 -9.52 -1.30
CA GLU A 392 -6.10 -10.67 -1.68
C GLU A 392 -5.34 -11.99 -1.57
N GLY A 393 -4.08 -12.03 -2.03
CA GLY A 393 -3.25 -13.21 -1.90
C GLY A 393 -2.92 -13.59 -0.45
N LEU A 394 -3.10 -12.65 0.50
CA LEU A 394 -3.00 -12.89 1.95
C LEU A 394 -4.36 -13.31 2.57
N GLY A 395 -5.45 -13.31 1.80
CA GLY A 395 -6.78 -13.70 2.27
C GLY A 395 -7.31 -12.76 3.37
N LEU A 396 -7.02 -11.47 3.29
CA LEU A 396 -7.51 -10.49 4.25
C LEU A 396 -8.86 -9.91 3.81
N LEU A 397 -9.71 -9.58 4.78
CA LEU A 397 -10.86 -8.70 4.56
C LEU A 397 -10.33 -7.27 4.52
N TYR A 398 -10.54 -6.58 3.40
CA TYR A 398 -10.04 -5.23 3.20
C TYR A 398 -11.11 -4.30 2.60
N ARG A 399 -10.86 -3.00 2.74
CA ARG A 399 -11.59 -1.95 2.02
C ARG A 399 -10.63 -0.98 1.38
N VAL A 400 -11.05 -0.39 0.26
CA VAL A 400 -10.34 0.69 -0.44
C VAL A 400 -11.07 2.00 -0.16
N LEU A 401 -10.34 3.02 0.27
CA LEU A 401 -10.83 4.36 0.52
C LEU A 401 -10.26 5.35 -0.50
N ASP A 402 -11.10 6.21 -1.04
CA ASP A 402 -10.70 7.45 -1.73
C ASP A 402 -10.61 8.55 -0.67
N MET A 403 -9.38 8.96 -0.37
CA MET A 403 -9.08 9.75 0.83
C MET A 403 -9.58 11.18 0.68
N SER A 404 -10.09 11.73 1.78
CA SER A 404 -10.56 13.10 1.84
C SER A 404 -9.43 14.14 1.77
N SER A 405 -9.82 15.40 1.57
CA SER A 405 -8.88 16.51 1.34
C SER A 405 -7.86 16.69 2.49
N GLU A 406 -8.26 16.54 3.75
CA GLU A 406 -7.36 16.70 4.91
C GLU A 406 -6.29 15.59 5.00
N GLU A 407 -6.55 14.43 4.38
CA GLU A 407 -5.69 13.24 4.40
C GLU A 407 -4.74 13.10 3.20
N LEU A 408 -4.73 14.08 2.28
CA LEU A 408 -3.85 14.08 1.10
C LEU A 408 -2.39 14.43 1.43
N GLY A 409 -2.13 15.06 2.58
CA GLY A 409 -0.82 15.65 2.87
C GLY A 409 -0.44 16.77 1.89
N ALA A 410 0.86 17.06 1.76
CA ALA A 410 1.33 18.17 0.92
C ALA A 410 1.46 17.81 -0.57
N SER A 411 1.90 16.60 -0.89
CA SER A 411 2.31 16.22 -2.26
C SER A 411 1.21 15.55 -3.09
N ALA A 412 0.25 14.85 -2.48
CA ALA A 412 -0.74 14.09 -3.23
C ALA A 412 -1.76 15.01 -3.92
N TYR A 413 -2.09 14.68 -5.16
CA TYR A 413 -3.19 15.22 -5.96
C TYR A 413 -4.48 14.40 -5.74
N ARG A 414 -4.33 13.08 -5.65
CA ARG A 414 -5.34 12.09 -5.27
C ARG A 414 -4.65 10.95 -4.52
N LYS A 415 -5.34 10.34 -3.54
CA LYS A 415 -4.79 9.29 -2.69
C LYS A 415 -5.84 8.20 -2.44
N TYR A 416 -5.43 6.95 -2.56
CA TYR A 416 -6.21 5.79 -2.12
C TYR A 416 -5.52 5.09 -0.96
N ASP A 417 -6.27 4.73 0.08
CA ASP A 417 -5.77 3.87 1.16
C ASP A 417 -6.48 2.51 1.11
N ILE A 418 -5.75 1.45 1.44
CA ILE A 418 -6.30 0.12 1.66
C ILE A 418 -6.17 -0.20 3.13
N GLU A 419 -7.31 -0.49 3.76
CA GLU A 419 -7.36 -0.90 5.15
C GLU A 419 -7.76 -2.35 5.26
N ALA A 420 -7.08 -3.11 6.12
CA ALA A 420 -7.51 -4.44 6.51
C ALA A 420 -8.32 -4.39 7.80
N TRP A 421 -9.33 -5.25 7.91
CA TRP A 421 -10.02 -5.46 9.16
C TRP A 421 -9.11 -6.22 10.13
N MET A 422 -8.99 -5.71 11.36
CA MET A 422 -8.15 -6.27 12.42
C MET A 422 -9.05 -6.74 13.57
N PRO A 423 -9.44 -8.03 13.65
CA PRO A 423 -10.44 -8.51 14.61
C PRO A 423 -10.12 -8.23 16.08
N GLY A 424 -8.87 -8.41 16.50
CA GLY A 424 -8.41 -8.17 17.87
C GLY A 424 -8.43 -6.69 18.23
N ARG A 425 -8.08 -5.83 17.27
CA ARG A 425 -8.20 -4.37 17.40
C ARG A 425 -9.66 -3.89 17.34
N GLY A 426 -10.53 -4.60 16.62
CA GLY A 426 -11.92 -4.23 16.41
C GLY A 426 -12.11 -3.01 15.51
N ALA A 427 -11.15 -2.74 14.63
CA ALA A 427 -11.18 -1.60 13.72
C ALA A 427 -10.51 -1.93 12.39
N TRP A 428 -10.80 -1.11 11.38
CA TRP A 428 -10.01 -1.05 10.15
C TRP A 428 -8.64 -0.44 10.45
N GLY A 429 -7.62 -0.89 9.72
CA GLY A 429 -6.29 -0.31 9.80
C GLY A 429 -5.59 -0.25 8.45
N GLU A 430 -5.10 0.93 8.09
CA GLU A 430 -4.35 1.20 6.86
C GLU A 430 -3.13 0.29 6.75
N ILE A 431 -3.05 -0.51 5.69
CA ILE A 431 -1.90 -1.38 5.38
C ILE A 431 -1.17 -0.96 4.12
N CYS A 432 -1.86 -0.23 3.23
CA CYS A 432 -1.33 0.30 1.98
C CYS A 432 -1.91 1.70 1.73
N SER A 433 -1.15 2.50 0.98
CA SER A 433 -1.53 3.84 0.52
C SER A 433 -0.97 4.06 -0.87
N ALA A 434 -1.65 4.77 -1.76
CA ALA A 434 -1.22 5.06 -3.12
C ALA A 434 -1.56 6.50 -3.49
N SER A 435 -0.58 7.27 -3.96
CA SER A 435 -0.73 8.69 -4.26
C SER A 435 -0.28 9.02 -5.67
N ASN A 436 -1.09 9.77 -6.41
CA ASN A 436 -0.62 10.51 -7.58
C ASN A 436 -0.11 11.87 -7.11
N CYS A 437 1.17 12.17 -7.26
CA CYS A 437 1.77 13.45 -6.86
C CYS A 437 1.87 14.45 -8.01
N THR A 438 1.35 14.11 -9.19
CA THR A 438 1.50 14.88 -10.42
C THR A 438 2.94 15.39 -10.58
N ASP A 439 3.13 16.64 -11.00
CA ASP A 439 4.45 17.25 -11.14
C ASP A 439 5.00 17.88 -9.84
N TYR A 440 4.38 17.66 -8.66
CA TYR A 440 4.80 18.30 -7.39
C TYR A 440 6.25 18.00 -7.04
N GLN A 441 6.60 16.70 -7.01
CA GLN A 441 7.96 16.24 -6.70
C GLN A 441 8.88 16.44 -7.91
N ALA A 442 8.38 16.22 -9.13
CA ALA A 442 9.14 16.37 -10.36
C ALA A 442 9.68 17.80 -10.54
N ARG A 443 8.88 18.82 -10.23
CA ARG A 443 9.30 20.23 -10.22
C ARG A 443 10.37 20.54 -9.19
N ARG A 444 10.28 19.89 -8.02
CA ARG A 444 11.21 20.07 -6.89
C ARG A 444 12.52 19.31 -7.08
N LEU A 445 12.49 18.16 -7.76
CA LEU A 445 13.64 17.29 -7.99
C LEU A 445 14.22 17.39 -9.42
N ALA A 446 13.66 18.27 -10.25
CA ALA A 446 14.02 18.42 -11.67
C ALA A 446 13.93 17.11 -12.47
N ILE A 447 12.83 16.37 -12.29
CA ILE A 447 12.50 15.17 -13.06
C ILE A 447 11.71 15.60 -14.29
N LYS A 448 12.29 15.42 -15.47
CA LYS A 448 11.72 15.87 -16.74
C LYS A 448 11.60 14.70 -17.70
N TYR A 449 10.81 14.91 -18.76
CA TYR A 449 10.83 14.06 -19.94
C TYR A 449 10.88 14.91 -21.20
N ARG A 450 11.42 14.34 -22.27
CA ARG A 450 11.34 14.91 -23.61
C ARG A 450 10.01 14.50 -24.22
N ASP A 451 9.16 15.48 -24.44
CA ASP A 451 7.86 15.28 -25.07
C ASP A 451 8.05 14.91 -26.55
N ALA A 452 7.45 13.80 -26.98
CA ALA A 452 7.67 13.26 -28.31
C ALA A 452 7.02 14.10 -29.41
N GLU A 453 5.91 14.79 -29.10
CA GLU A 453 5.17 15.61 -30.08
C GLU A 453 5.79 16.99 -30.24
N SER A 454 6.08 17.68 -29.13
CA SER A 454 6.61 19.04 -29.15
C SER A 454 8.15 19.11 -29.19
N GLY A 455 8.84 18.01 -28.87
CA GLY A 455 10.30 17.95 -28.73
C GLY A 455 10.85 18.74 -27.52
N LYS A 456 9.97 19.37 -26.72
CA LYS A 456 10.32 20.21 -25.58
C LYS A 456 10.44 19.37 -24.31
N ASN A 457 11.23 19.86 -23.35
CA ASN A 457 11.32 19.23 -22.04
C ASN A 457 10.14 19.67 -21.18
N ALA A 458 9.37 18.71 -20.68
CA ALA A 458 8.26 18.90 -19.75
C ALA A 458 8.57 18.22 -18.40
N TYR A 459 7.81 18.54 -17.35
CA TYR A 459 7.94 17.86 -16.06
C TYR A 459 7.12 16.57 -16.07
N ALA A 460 7.73 15.49 -15.58
CA ALA A 460 7.04 14.20 -15.44
C ALA A 460 6.04 14.25 -14.28
N HIS A 461 5.18 13.24 -14.20
CA HIS A 461 4.39 12.96 -13.01
C HIS A 461 5.05 11.85 -12.18
N THR A 462 5.01 11.97 -10.85
CA THR A 462 5.47 10.92 -9.93
C THR A 462 4.31 10.34 -9.16
N LEU A 463 4.38 9.04 -8.88
CA LEU A 463 3.42 8.32 -8.07
C LEU A 463 4.16 7.42 -7.09
N ASN A 464 3.60 7.26 -5.90
CA ASN A 464 4.10 6.35 -4.88
C ASN A 464 2.96 5.45 -4.40
N ALA A 465 3.30 4.26 -3.94
CA ALA A 465 2.38 3.40 -3.24
C ALA A 465 3.09 2.47 -2.26
N THR A 466 2.58 2.35 -1.05
CA THR A 466 2.99 1.34 -0.09
C THR A 466 2.51 -0.02 -0.58
N ALA A 467 3.42 -0.87 -1.07
CA ALA A 467 3.09 -2.24 -1.44
C ALA A 467 2.69 -3.05 -0.19
N ALA A 468 3.47 -2.91 0.87
CA ALA A 468 3.28 -3.65 2.11
C ALA A 468 3.91 -2.90 3.30
N ALA A 469 3.07 -2.46 4.26
CA ALA A 469 3.52 -2.05 5.59
C ALA A 469 3.59 -3.28 6.51
N ILE A 470 4.80 -3.82 6.69
CA ILE A 470 4.99 -5.17 7.23
C ILE A 470 4.42 -5.37 8.65
N PRO A 471 4.62 -4.46 9.62
CA PRO A 471 4.08 -4.66 10.97
C PRO A 471 2.55 -4.76 11.01
N ARG A 472 1.86 -3.91 10.24
CA ARG A 472 0.39 -3.90 10.18
C ARG A 472 -0.16 -5.12 9.46
N LEU A 473 0.55 -5.64 8.45
CA LEU A 473 0.22 -6.92 7.82
C LEU A 473 0.43 -8.10 8.77
N GLN A 474 1.52 -8.13 9.55
CA GLN A 474 1.73 -9.14 10.58
C GLN A 474 0.59 -9.13 11.60
N LEU A 475 0.24 -7.94 12.09
CA LEU A 475 -0.90 -7.74 12.96
C LEU A 475 -2.17 -8.31 12.33
N ALA A 476 -2.55 -7.86 11.13
CA ALA A 476 -3.77 -8.31 10.46
C ALA A 476 -3.82 -9.84 10.25
N LEU A 477 -2.69 -10.46 9.89
CA LEU A 477 -2.58 -11.90 9.70
C LEU A 477 -2.75 -12.67 11.02
N LEU A 478 -2.08 -12.23 12.09
CA LEU A 478 -2.17 -12.86 13.40
C LEU A 478 -3.62 -12.85 13.92
N GLU A 479 -4.30 -11.71 13.83
CA GLU A 479 -5.67 -11.58 14.32
C GLU A 479 -6.69 -12.30 13.42
N THR A 480 -6.45 -12.35 12.10
CA THR A 480 -7.32 -13.03 11.14
C THR A 480 -7.25 -14.54 11.28
N TYR A 481 -6.03 -15.08 11.34
CA TYR A 481 -5.73 -16.52 11.40
C TYR A 481 -5.34 -16.97 12.81
N ALA A 482 -5.99 -16.41 13.82
CA ALA A 482 -5.74 -16.73 15.23
C ALA A 482 -5.76 -18.25 15.48
N SER A 483 -4.63 -18.78 15.94
CA SER A 483 -4.40 -20.19 16.24
C SER A 483 -3.36 -20.30 17.36
N THR A 484 -3.22 -21.49 17.96
CA THR A 484 -2.20 -21.76 18.99
C THR A 484 -0.78 -21.81 18.41
N ARG A 485 -0.66 -22.00 17.09
CA ARG A 485 0.58 -21.88 16.31
C ARG A 485 0.41 -20.79 15.26
N LEU A 486 1.52 -20.41 14.61
CA LEU A 486 1.47 -19.45 13.52
C LEU A 486 0.74 -20.05 12.32
N ALA A 487 -0.47 -19.58 12.04
CA ALA A 487 -1.22 -19.98 10.86
C ALA A 487 -1.12 -18.92 9.77
N LEU A 488 -0.73 -19.31 8.55
CA LEU A 488 -0.44 -18.40 7.43
C LEU A 488 -1.07 -18.88 6.13
N PRO A 489 -1.48 -17.96 5.24
CA PRO A 489 -1.86 -18.28 3.88
C PRO A 489 -0.78 -19.07 3.13
N SER A 490 -1.17 -20.10 2.39
CA SER A 490 -0.25 -20.91 1.58
C SER A 490 0.49 -20.09 0.50
N THR A 491 -0.01 -18.92 0.14
CA THR A 491 0.64 -17.94 -0.74
C THR A 491 2.02 -17.52 -0.22
N LEU A 492 2.22 -17.49 1.11
CA LEU A 492 3.50 -17.14 1.72
C LEU A 492 4.51 -18.30 1.73
N ARG A 493 4.07 -19.53 1.44
CA ARG A 493 4.89 -20.75 1.52
C ARG A 493 6.18 -20.70 0.68
N PRO A 494 6.20 -20.16 -0.56
CA PRO A 494 7.43 -20.04 -1.34
C PRO A 494 8.47 -19.10 -0.74
N PHE A 495 8.06 -18.18 0.14
CA PHE A 495 8.90 -17.15 0.74
C PHE A 495 9.32 -17.48 2.17
N TRP A 496 8.87 -18.62 2.70
CA TRP A 496 9.14 -19.02 4.08
C TRP A 496 10.56 -19.57 4.24
N LEU A 497 11.37 -18.92 5.08
CA LEU A 497 12.77 -19.31 5.32
C LEU A 497 12.93 -20.71 5.91
N GLY A 498 11.96 -21.19 6.69
CA GLY A 498 11.97 -22.54 7.28
C GLY A 498 11.62 -23.66 6.30
N GLY A 499 11.30 -23.30 5.05
CA GLY A 499 10.89 -24.23 4.01
C GLY A 499 9.41 -24.61 4.06
N PRO A 500 8.88 -25.20 2.99
CA PRO A 500 7.44 -25.42 2.80
C PRO A 500 6.82 -26.46 3.75
N LYS A 501 7.63 -27.19 4.52
CA LYS A 501 7.22 -28.26 5.45
C LYS A 501 7.54 -27.93 6.92
N ASP A 502 7.83 -26.67 7.23
CA ASP A 502 8.12 -26.24 8.59
C ASP A 502 6.95 -26.56 9.52
N PRO A 503 7.13 -27.43 10.55
CA PRO A 503 6.04 -27.85 11.43
C PRO A 503 5.57 -26.75 12.41
N ARG A 504 6.28 -25.62 12.46
CA ARG A 504 5.93 -24.46 13.29
C ARG A 504 4.86 -23.58 12.64
N VAL A 505 4.60 -23.79 11.35
CA VAL A 505 3.60 -23.03 10.59
C VAL A 505 2.46 -23.94 10.13
N GLU A 506 1.24 -23.52 10.43
CA GLU A 506 0.03 -24.09 9.87
C GLU A 506 -0.31 -23.37 8.56
N TRP A 507 -0.27 -24.07 7.43
CA TRP A 507 -0.56 -23.45 6.13
C TRP A 507 -2.04 -23.55 5.76
N ILE A 508 -2.66 -22.39 5.55
CA ILE A 508 -4.06 -22.25 5.16
C ILE A 508 -4.14 -22.11 3.64
N ASP A 509 -4.77 -23.07 2.97
CA ASP A 509 -5.02 -23.00 1.54
C ASP A 509 -6.26 -22.15 1.24
N LEU A 510 -6.03 -20.92 0.80
CA LEU A 510 -7.06 -19.93 0.48
C LEU A 510 -7.94 -20.34 -0.70
N HIS A 511 -7.46 -21.22 -1.57
CA HIS A 511 -8.20 -21.67 -2.76
C HIS A 511 -8.44 -23.16 -2.74
N ALA A 512 -8.40 -23.79 -1.56
CA ALA A 512 -8.63 -25.21 -1.40
C ALA A 512 -9.92 -25.58 -2.14
N PRO A 513 -9.85 -26.35 -3.24
CA PRO A 513 -11.03 -26.70 -4.00
C PRO A 513 -12.00 -27.39 -3.04
N SER A 514 -13.28 -27.04 -3.12
CA SER A 514 -14.32 -27.66 -2.26
C SER A 514 -14.19 -29.19 -2.29
N ALA A 515 -14.66 -29.88 -1.25
CA ALA A 515 -14.59 -31.34 -1.21
C ALA A 515 -15.22 -31.98 -2.47
N ILE A 516 -16.24 -31.32 -3.04
CA ILE A 516 -16.85 -31.67 -4.33
C ILE A 516 -15.89 -31.43 -5.51
N ALA A 517 -15.24 -30.26 -5.59
CA ALA A 517 -14.27 -29.97 -6.64
C ALA A 517 -13.06 -30.93 -6.61
N ARG A 518 -12.59 -31.31 -5.42
CA ARG A 518 -11.57 -32.37 -5.25
C ARG A 518 -12.05 -33.71 -5.78
N ALA A 519 -13.27 -34.11 -5.44
CA ALA A 519 -13.88 -35.34 -5.95
C ALA A 519 -14.02 -35.33 -7.48
N GLN A 520 -14.48 -34.22 -8.06
CA GLN A 520 -14.56 -34.05 -9.50
C GLN A 520 -13.18 -34.14 -10.18
N ALA A 521 -12.13 -33.56 -9.58
CA ALA A 521 -10.77 -33.68 -10.08
C ALA A 521 -10.26 -35.13 -10.05
N GLN A 522 -10.53 -35.87 -8.96
CA GLN A 522 -10.22 -37.30 -8.86
C GLN A 522 -10.93 -38.13 -9.94
N LEU A 523 -12.20 -37.85 -10.23
CA LEU A 523 -12.94 -38.53 -11.30
C LEU A 523 -12.39 -38.21 -12.69
N ARG A 524 -11.96 -36.96 -12.94
CA ARG A 524 -11.30 -36.58 -14.21
C ARG A 524 -9.96 -37.30 -14.38
N ALA A 525 -9.15 -37.38 -13.32
CA ALA A 525 -7.89 -38.13 -13.33
C ALA A 525 -8.13 -39.64 -13.54
N MET A 526 -9.16 -40.20 -12.91
CA MET A 526 -9.56 -41.60 -13.12
C MET A 526 -10.04 -41.85 -14.54
N ALA A 527 -10.81 -40.93 -15.13
CA ALA A 527 -11.24 -40.99 -16.53
C ALA A 527 -10.04 -41.04 -17.48
N GLN A 528 -9.03 -40.19 -17.25
CA GLN A 528 -7.78 -40.18 -18.02
C GLN A 528 -7.01 -41.50 -17.90
N ARG A 529 -6.89 -42.08 -16.70
CA ARG A 529 -6.19 -43.36 -16.49
C ARG A 529 -6.90 -44.57 -17.10
N THR A 530 -8.22 -44.54 -17.14
CA THR A 530 -9.05 -45.68 -17.58
C THR A 530 -9.54 -45.57 -19.02
N GLY A 531 -9.26 -44.47 -19.71
CA GLY A 531 -9.79 -44.17 -21.05
C GLY A 531 -11.29 -43.91 -21.08
N ALA A 532 -11.95 -43.79 -19.91
CA ALA A 532 -13.37 -43.52 -19.82
C ALA A 532 -13.69 -42.04 -20.15
N LYS A 533 -14.89 -41.78 -20.69
CA LYS A 533 -15.35 -40.39 -20.87
C LYS A 533 -15.61 -39.75 -19.50
N PRO A 534 -15.13 -38.52 -19.23
CA PRO A 534 -15.30 -37.88 -17.93
C PRO A 534 -16.75 -37.48 -17.62
N ALA A 535 -17.55 -37.12 -18.64
CA ALA A 535 -18.91 -36.63 -18.43
C ALA A 535 -19.86 -37.64 -17.75
N PRO A 536 -19.94 -38.92 -18.17
CA PRO A 536 -20.73 -39.93 -17.47
C PRO A 536 -20.32 -40.17 -16.01
N LEU A 537 -19.02 -40.09 -15.71
CA LEU A 537 -18.49 -40.26 -14.34
C LEU A 537 -18.88 -39.07 -13.45
N LEU A 538 -18.77 -37.85 -13.96
CA LEU A 538 -19.17 -36.64 -13.24
C LEU A 538 -20.70 -36.60 -13.01
N LEU A 539 -21.49 -36.99 -14.01
CA LEU A 539 -22.95 -37.08 -13.88
C LEU A 539 -23.37 -38.15 -12.87
N ALA A 540 -22.77 -39.34 -12.93
CA ALA A 540 -23.03 -40.40 -11.96
C ALA A 540 -22.69 -39.97 -10.53
N PHE A 541 -21.55 -39.29 -10.35
CA PHE A 541 -21.17 -38.71 -9.07
C PHE A 541 -22.16 -37.66 -8.59
N ALA A 542 -22.62 -36.75 -9.45
CA ALA A 542 -23.61 -35.73 -9.07
C ALA A 542 -24.92 -36.37 -8.60
N ILE A 543 -25.43 -37.35 -9.34
CA ILE A 543 -26.65 -38.10 -8.98
C ILE A 543 -26.46 -38.81 -7.63
N LEU A 544 -25.35 -39.53 -7.43
CA LEU A 544 -25.06 -40.21 -6.17
C LEU A 544 -24.89 -39.22 -5.01
N HIS A 545 -24.27 -38.08 -5.24
CA HIS A 545 -24.04 -37.06 -4.22
C HIS A 545 -25.36 -36.47 -3.70
N GLU A 546 -26.31 -36.22 -4.61
CA GLU A 546 -27.67 -35.76 -4.27
C GLU A 546 -28.49 -36.87 -3.62
N LEU A 547 -28.48 -38.09 -4.16
CA LEU A 547 -29.22 -39.21 -3.57
C LEU A 547 -28.75 -39.56 -2.16
N THR A 548 -27.43 -39.55 -1.93
CA THR A 548 -26.85 -39.75 -0.60
C THR A 548 -27.10 -38.57 0.35
N ALA A 549 -27.61 -37.44 -0.14
CA ALA A 549 -28.12 -36.35 0.70
C ALA A 549 -29.61 -36.54 1.00
N LEU A 550 -30.43 -36.64 -0.05
CA LEU A 550 -31.87 -36.54 0.02
C LEU A 550 -32.50 -37.77 0.66
N VAL A 551 -32.05 -38.98 0.30
CA VAL A 551 -32.63 -40.22 0.85
C VAL A 551 -32.41 -40.30 2.36
N PRO A 552 -31.18 -40.14 2.88
CA PRO A 552 -30.97 -40.14 4.34
C PRO A 552 -31.66 -38.97 5.03
N LEU A 553 -31.73 -37.78 4.41
CA LEU A 553 -32.41 -36.62 4.98
C LEU A 553 -33.88 -36.92 5.30
N PHE A 554 -34.63 -37.43 4.31
CA PHE A 554 -36.06 -37.71 4.50
C PHE A 554 -36.32 -38.94 5.37
N VAL A 555 -35.51 -39.99 5.25
CA VAL A 555 -35.64 -41.19 6.10
C VAL A 555 -35.36 -40.84 7.56
N LEU A 556 -34.27 -40.11 7.83
CA LEU A 556 -33.91 -39.71 9.19
C LEU A 556 -34.93 -38.72 9.75
N ALA A 557 -35.44 -37.79 8.93
CA ALA A 557 -36.47 -36.84 9.37
C ALA A 557 -37.73 -37.59 9.80
N PHE A 558 -38.18 -38.56 9.01
CA PHE A 558 -39.32 -39.40 9.35
C PHE A 558 -39.08 -40.17 10.65
N VAL A 559 -37.94 -40.86 10.78
CA VAL A 559 -37.60 -41.64 11.98
C VAL A 559 -37.54 -40.73 13.22
N LEU A 560 -36.84 -39.60 13.15
CA LEU A 560 -36.72 -38.67 14.28
C LEU A 560 -38.06 -38.04 14.66
N THR A 561 -38.94 -37.76 13.69
CA THR A 561 -40.31 -37.32 13.97
C THR A 561 -41.13 -38.41 14.64
N THR A 562 -41.06 -39.66 14.18
CA THR A 562 -41.79 -40.79 14.80
C THR A 562 -41.33 -41.09 16.23
N LEU A 563 -40.04 -40.87 16.53
CA LEU A 563 -39.45 -41.11 17.84
C LEU A 563 -39.48 -39.88 18.76
N GLY A 564 -39.89 -38.71 18.25
CA GLY A 564 -39.81 -37.44 18.99
C GLY A 564 -38.38 -37.03 19.38
N ALA A 565 -37.36 -37.54 18.67
CA ALA A 565 -35.95 -37.46 19.08
C ALA A 565 -35.17 -36.30 18.44
N GLY A 566 -35.75 -35.55 17.50
CA GLY A 566 -35.05 -34.50 16.75
C GLY A 566 -34.39 -33.44 17.65
N ASP A 567 -35.06 -33.05 18.72
CA ASP A 567 -34.59 -32.02 19.66
C ASP A 567 -33.44 -32.53 20.55
N ALA A 568 -33.49 -33.81 20.94
CA ALA A 568 -32.41 -34.46 21.69
C ALA A 568 -31.15 -34.61 20.85
N ILE A 569 -31.29 -35.01 19.58
CA ILE A 569 -30.17 -35.12 18.63
C ILE A 569 -29.49 -33.76 18.43
N LEU A 570 -30.24 -32.68 18.23
CA LEU A 570 -29.68 -31.34 18.06
C LEU A 570 -28.88 -30.91 19.29
N ARG A 571 -29.41 -31.12 20.51
CA ARG A 571 -28.68 -30.82 21.76
C ARG A 571 -27.40 -31.64 21.91
N SER A 572 -27.45 -32.92 21.58
CA SER A 572 -26.26 -33.79 21.64
C SER A 572 -25.19 -33.37 20.64
N ILE A 573 -25.59 -32.98 19.43
CA ILE A 573 -24.66 -32.46 18.41
C ILE A 573 -24.08 -31.13 18.85
N ASP A 574 -24.91 -30.21 19.36
CA ASP A 574 -24.50 -28.90 19.84
C ASP A 574 -23.45 -29.01 20.96
N ALA A 575 -23.72 -29.88 21.95
CA ALA A 575 -22.77 -30.18 23.04
C ALA A 575 -21.48 -30.83 22.54
N ALA A 576 -21.55 -31.74 21.56
CA ALA A 576 -20.35 -32.35 20.98
C ALA A 576 -19.52 -31.35 20.18
N MET A 577 -20.17 -30.45 19.43
CA MET A 577 -19.50 -29.43 18.60
C MET A 577 -18.79 -28.37 19.45
N LEU A 578 -19.31 -28.05 20.64
CA LEU A 578 -18.62 -27.20 21.62
C LEU A 578 -17.21 -27.73 21.96
N HIS A 579 -17.05 -29.04 22.02
CA HIS A 579 -15.77 -29.68 22.35
C HIS A 579 -14.88 -29.97 21.14
N ILE A 580 -15.47 -30.26 19.98
CA ILE A 580 -14.75 -30.71 18.79
C ILE A 580 -14.30 -29.53 17.91
N ALA A 581 -15.14 -28.51 17.75
CA ALA A 581 -14.89 -27.37 16.87
C ALA A 581 -15.54 -26.09 17.44
N PRO A 582 -14.96 -25.48 18.48
CA PRO A 582 -15.55 -24.33 19.18
C PRO A 582 -15.84 -23.14 18.26
N SER A 583 -15.03 -22.96 17.20
CA SER A 583 -15.20 -21.88 16.22
C SER A 583 -16.35 -22.10 15.23
N GLU A 584 -16.80 -23.34 15.03
CA GLU A 584 -17.95 -23.67 14.17
C GLU A 584 -19.25 -23.81 14.99
N HIS A 585 -19.15 -24.04 16.30
CA HIS A 585 -20.26 -24.15 17.24
C HIS A 585 -21.21 -22.94 17.14
N ASP A 586 -20.69 -21.71 17.27
CA ASP A 586 -21.53 -20.49 17.26
C ASP A 586 -22.42 -20.35 16.02
N ARG A 587 -21.90 -20.77 14.85
CA ARG A 587 -22.65 -20.72 13.58
C ARG A 587 -23.72 -21.80 13.53
N LEU A 588 -23.40 -22.98 14.03
CA LEU A 588 -24.35 -24.09 14.11
C LEU A 588 -25.47 -23.76 15.09
N SER A 589 -25.17 -23.27 16.29
CA SER A 589 -26.17 -22.90 17.30
C SER A 589 -27.07 -21.77 16.81
N ALA A 590 -26.53 -20.72 16.18
CA ALA A 590 -27.33 -19.64 15.60
C ALA A 590 -28.25 -20.11 14.45
N TRP A 591 -27.82 -21.11 13.67
CA TRP A 591 -28.63 -21.71 12.62
C TRP A 591 -29.74 -22.61 13.19
N ILE A 592 -29.41 -23.45 14.18
CA ILE A 592 -30.38 -24.27 14.92
C ILE A 592 -31.47 -23.38 15.53
N ASP A 593 -31.09 -22.27 16.17
CA ASP A 593 -32.02 -21.32 16.76
C ASP A 593 -32.97 -20.68 15.74
N ARG A 594 -32.45 -20.32 14.55
CA ARG A 594 -33.27 -19.79 13.46
C ARG A 594 -34.27 -20.84 12.95
N GLY A 595 -33.83 -22.08 12.77
CA GLY A 595 -34.69 -23.22 12.41
C GLY A 595 -35.81 -23.42 13.43
N SER A 596 -35.46 -23.51 14.72
CA SER A 596 -36.40 -23.68 15.82
C SER A 596 -37.38 -22.52 15.99
N ARG A 597 -36.97 -21.26 15.71
CA ARG A 597 -37.87 -20.10 15.71
C ARG A 597 -38.85 -20.14 14.52
N THR A 598 -38.37 -20.57 13.35
CA THR A 598 -39.19 -20.68 12.13
C THR A 598 -40.23 -21.79 12.27
N ALA A 599 -39.85 -22.93 12.84
CA ALA A 599 -40.75 -24.03 13.21
C ALA A 599 -41.90 -23.56 14.10
N ARG A 600 -41.58 -22.84 15.18
CA ARG A 600 -42.57 -22.31 16.13
C ARG A 600 -43.55 -21.33 15.47
N ARG A 601 -43.05 -20.45 14.59
CA ARG A 601 -43.90 -19.49 13.84
C ARG A 601 -44.83 -20.19 12.84
N LEU A 602 -44.34 -21.18 12.11
CA LEU A 602 -45.15 -21.96 11.17
C LEU A 602 -46.21 -22.79 11.89
N SER A 603 -45.85 -23.43 13.00
CA SER A 603 -46.80 -24.18 13.83
C SER A 603 -47.93 -23.28 14.36
N HIS A 604 -47.62 -22.05 14.75
CA HIS A 604 -48.61 -21.08 15.23
C HIS A 604 -49.50 -20.54 14.09
N ARG A 605 -48.99 -20.46 12.85
CA ARG A 605 -49.77 -20.00 11.68
C ARG A 605 -50.69 -21.08 11.11
N LEU A 606 -50.33 -22.35 11.24
CA LEU A 606 -51.06 -23.48 10.62
C LEU A 606 -52.14 -24.09 11.53
N GLY A 607 -52.30 -23.61 12.77
CA GLY A 607 -53.39 -24.04 13.66
C GLY A 607 -53.42 -25.55 13.92
N ALA A 608 -52.27 -26.21 13.97
CA ALA A 608 -52.19 -27.67 13.97
C ALA A 608 -52.55 -28.28 15.34
N ASP A 609 -53.63 -29.07 15.36
CA ASP A 609 -54.00 -30.00 16.44
C ASP A 609 -52.93 -31.10 16.65
N ALA A 610 -52.88 -31.61 17.88
CA ALA A 610 -51.80 -32.41 18.48
C ALA A 610 -51.46 -33.77 17.81
N SER A 611 -51.94 -34.10 16.62
CA SER A 611 -51.66 -35.38 15.94
C SER A 611 -50.64 -35.28 14.79
N THR A 612 -50.38 -34.10 14.25
CA THR A 612 -49.27 -33.86 13.30
C THR A 612 -48.56 -32.58 13.69
N ASN A 613 -47.64 -32.67 14.65
CA ASN A 613 -46.88 -31.53 15.16
C ASN A 613 -45.89 -31.02 14.08
N PRO A 614 -46.18 -29.93 13.34
CA PRO A 614 -45.34 -29.47 12.24
C PRO A 614 -43.99 -28.95 12.76
N ALA A 615 -43.96 -28.49 14.02
CA ALA A 615 -42.73 -28.11 14.69
C ALA A 615 -41.83 -29.33 14.94
N ALA A 616 -42.40 -30.47 15.39
CA ALA A 616 -41.62 -31.70 15.56
C ALA A 616 -41.06 -32.22 14.24
N TRP A 617 -41.82 -32.11 13.14
CA TRP A 617 -41.33 -32.46 11.81
C TRP A 617 -40.22 -31.52 11.33
N LEU A 618 -40.37 -30.20 11.49
CA LEU A 618 -39.35 -29.24 11.07
C LEU A 618 -38.08 -29.34 11.91
N THR A 619 -38.19 -29.58 13.22
CA THR A 619 -37.04 -29.81 14.11
C THR A 619 -36.32 -31.10 13.73
N SER A 620 -37.04 -32.19 13.48
CA SER A 620 -36.46 -33.46 13.02
C SER A 620 -35.83 -33.36 11.63
N LEU A 621 -36.41 -32.57 10.72
CA LEU A 621 -35.83 -32.28 9.40
C LEU A 621 -34.53 -31.47 9.54
N THR A 622 -34.52 -30.49 10.44
CA THR A 622 -33.33 -29.68 10.77
C THR A 622 -32.23 -30.56 11.36
N ALA A 623 -32.55 -31.40 12.34
CA ALA A 623 -31.64 -32.39 12.93
C ALA A 623 -31.05 -33.32 11.86
N SER A 624 -31.91 -33.83 10.98
CA SER A 624 -31.51 -34.74 9.91
C SER A 624 -30.59 -34.06 8.90
N TYR A 625 -30.86 -32.81 8.54
CA TYR A 625 -30.00 -32.02 7.67
C TYR A 625 -28.62 -31.81 8.28
N VAL A 626 -28.52 -31.50 9.58
CA VAL A 626 -27.24 -31.37 10.28
C VAL A 626 -26.47 -32.68 10.24
N VAL A 627 -27.11 -33.82 10.56
CA VAL A 627 -26.48 -35.14 10.49
C VAL A 627 -25.98 -35.45 9.08
N VAL A 628 -26.79 -35.20 8.05
CA VAL A 628 -26.43 -35.42 6.64
C VAL A 628 -25.28 -34.50 6.18
N LYS A 629 -25.18 -33.30 6.75
CA LYS A 629 -24.04 -32.38 6.53
C LYS A 629 -22.78 -32.84 7.24
N LEU A 630 -22.88 -33.31 8.48
CA LEU A 630 -21.74 -33.87 9.22
C LEU A 630 -21.16 -35.11 8.51
N LEU A 631 -22.02 -35.89 7.84
CA LEU A 631 -21.61 -37.04 7.03
C LEU A 631 -21.10 -36.70 5.62
N LEU A 632 -20.93 -35.41 5.28
CA LEU A 632 -20.49 -34.99 3.94
C LEU A 632 -19.19 -35.68 3.46
N PRO A 633 -18.13 -35.86 4.27
CA PRO A 633 -16.91 -36.55 3.83
C PRO A 633 -17.18 -38.01 3.44
N VAL A 634 -17.98 -38.71 4.25
CA VAL A 634 -18.38 -40.11 4.01
C VAL A 634 -19.22 -40.22 2.74
N ARG A 635 -20.17 -39.30 2.56
CA ARG A 635 -21.03 -39.24 1.38
C ARG A 635 -20.25 -39.01 0.09
N ILE A 636 -19.27 -38.11 0.12
CA ILE A 636 -18.39 -37.85 -1.03
C ILE A 636 -17.56 -39.09 -1.34
N ALA A 637 -16.98 -39.76 -0.34
CA ALA A 637 -16.21 -40.99 -0.53
C ALA A 637 -17.06 -42.12 -1.12
N ALA A 638 -18.29 -42.32 -0.61
CA ALA A 638 -19.23 -43.32 -1.13
C ALA A 638 -19.64 -43.00 -2.58
N SER A 639 -19.94 -41.74 -2.88
CA SER A 639 -20.31 -41.29 -4.23
C SER A 639 -19.17 -41.47 -5.22
N LEU A 640 -17.93 -41.20 -4.80
CA LEU A 640 -16.72 -41.45 -5.60
C LEU A 640 -16.51 -42.93 -5.91
N ALA A 641 -16.66 -43.79 -4.91
CA ALA A 641 -16.48 -45.24 -5.07
C ALA A 641 -17.53 -45.87 -5.99
N LEU A 642 -18.78 -45.38 -5.93
CA LEU A 642 -19.90 -45.91 -6.70
C LEU A 642 -20.06 -45.28 -8.09
N ALA A 643 -19.41 -44.14 -8.35
CA ALA A 643 -19.51 -43.42 -9.62
C ALA A 643 -19.12 -44.27 -10.86
N PRO A 644 -18.06 -45.11 -10.86
CA PRO A 644 -17.72 -45.95 -12.01
C PRO A 644 -18.79 -47.00 -12.35
N VAL A 645 -19.36 -47.64 -11.34
CA VAL A 645 -20.41 -48.66 -11.53
C VAL A 645 -21.69 -48.00 -12.05
N THR A 646 -22.06 -46.88 -11.43
CA THR A 646 -23.27 -46.12 -11.78
C THR A 646 -23.16 -45.51 -13.17
N ALA A 647 -22.00 -44.95 -13.54
CA ALA A 647 -21.76 -44.43 -14.89
C ALA A 647 -21.91 -45.52 -15.97
N ARG A 648 -21.43 -46.75 -15.70
CA ARG A 648 -21.61 -47.88 -16.63
C ARG A 648 -23.07 -48.28 -16.78
N ALA A 649 -23.84 -48.26 -15.70
CA ALA A 649 -25.28 -48.53 -15.73
C ALA A 649 -26.03 -47.44 -16.54
N LEU A 650 -25.75 -46.16 -16.27
CA LEU A 650 -26.36 -45.03 -16.96
C LEU A 650 -26.07 -45.04 -18.47
N VAL A 651 -24.83 -45.30 -18.88
CA VAL A 651 -24.45 -45.39 -20.30
C VAL A 651 -25.14 -46.58 -20.99
N ARG A 652 -25.34 -47.71 -20.28
CA ARG A 652 -26.07 -48.86 -20.83
C ARG A 652 -27.56 -48.57 -21.00
N CYS A 653 -28.19 -47.88 -20.05
CA CYS A 653 -29.60 -47.48 -20.15
C CYS A 653 -29.80 -46.49 -21.31
N TRP A 654 -28.91 -45.51 -21.46
CA TRP A 654 -29.02 -44.49 -22.49
C TRP A 654 -28.74 -45.01 -23.92
N ARG A 655 -28.05 -46.14 -24.07
CA ARG A 655 -27.89 -46.82 -25.37
C ARG A 655 -29.06 -47.73 -25.75
N ARG A 656 -29.98 -48.01 -24.83
CA ARG A 656 -31.15 -48.88 -25.05
C ARG A 656 -32.43 -48.08 -25.36
N THR A 657 -32.46 -46.81 -24.99
CA THR A 657 -33.41 -45.78 -25.45
C THR A 657 -32.89 -45.13 -26.72
#